data_AF-A0A8J4G2C7-F1
#
_entry.id   AF-A0A8J4G2C7-F1
#
_cell.length_a   1.000
_cell.length_b   1.000
_cell.length_c   1.000
_cell.angle_alpha   90.00
_cell.angle_beta   90.00
_cell.angle_gamma   90.00
#
_symmetry.space_group_name_H-M   'P 1'
#
loop_
_entity.id
_entity.type
_entity.pdbx_description
1 polymer ?
#
loop_
_entity_poly.entity_id
_entity_poly.type
_entity_poly.pdbx_seq_one_letter_code
_entity_poly.pdbx_strand_id
1 'polypeptide(L)'
;MYGPVAPEAVRQKIMGELLYITVDNTTNQWLLRNSEGNLVPLMGGFIPPPTDVFGVKVSSGSVVELDCFFNPLTGDCTPDGATIIKVLQAAQASEVADGANITQSLLVIILDYPACGLPSNITEADVRTIYLGPNLDGNGGVAQKYRQCSYGKFNFNFTTFRVVRVPHMCSSSITNSCAYWAIQQLADTATKALIGTASFSSFTHYTYLVPPGLRSVCTWGGLALLPGRQTWLQTVAPRGIYRWPTIMQEAIHNYGLWHSWRNGTEYGDYSTSMGRGEACPNAAEISRMGWATAAVGGNQLDKDSLLPGSVKTFILPATYLTGNNNYLRVQTNWLPTYSNLSLGRNLYMAVRVNKSGDAALGAEFAFKINVHEVYAFTDNSPFYIYSERQISFINSTGALSQLVLTPYNLVVYGGAWVATDTMRVHLCRYITSPSECPPLSSLETVNPPPPPPPSPAPPSPRPSPPPPPKPPSPNPPASTKPLPPNPPPRPSPPPSPSPPPKPSPPTSLTPPLSPSPPPKPPPPPSPSPPTRPSPPPSPSPPTRPSPPPSPSPPTRPSPPPSPSPPTRPSPPPIVLPTPPNRSPPPSPPPPNRPLPPSPSPSSALLASCPVVAGFLGPFNSTDHTGDDMLNSADPIGDCTLRPNCLGVNSKGWLKSKTSPTATVSGVCLYLRNGEAGTRTAHEAPPVYI
;
A
#
# COMPACT_ATOMS: atom_id res chain seq x y z
N MET A 1 -47.99 -6.39 28.61
CA MET A 1 -47.59 -6.98 27.31
C MET A 1 -46.18 -7.49 27.49
N TYR A 2 -45.98 -8.82 27.52
CA TYR A 2 -44.64 -9.38 27.43
C TYR A 2 -44.14 -9.08 26.02
N GLY A 3 -43.09 -8.28 25.89
CA GLY A 3 -42.43 -8.05 24.61
C GLY A 3 -41.97 -9.40 24.02
N PRO A 4 -41.88 -9.51 22.68
CA PRO A 4 -41.37 -10.72 22.06
C PRO A 4 -39.99 -11.06 22.65
N VAL A 5 -39.86 -12.27 23.19
CA VAL A 5 -38.58 -12.82 23.66
C VAL A 5 -37.64 -12.78 22.47
N ALA A 6 -36.50 -12.10 22.60
CA ALA A 6 -35.51 -12.05 21.53
C ALA A 6 -35.12 -13.49 21.16
N PRO A 7 -35.13 -13.86 19.87
CA PRO A 7 -34.70 -15.19 19.44
C PRO A 7 -33.31 -15.47 20.00
N GLU A 8 -33.21 -16.55 20.77
CA GLU A 8 -31.98 -17.00 21.40
C GLU A 8 -30.97 -17.37 20.30
N ALA A 9 -29.69 -17.03 20.50
CA ALA A 9 -28.65 -17.38 19.54
C ALA A 9 -28.57 -18.90 19.41
N VAL A 10 -28.64 -19.42 18.18
CA VAL A 10 -28.66 -20.87 17.94
C VAL A 10 -27.29 -21.30 17.45
N ARG A 11 -26.75 -22.37 18.04
CA ARG A 11 -25.53 -22.98 17.52
C ARG A 11 -25.83 -23.62 16.17
N GLN A 12 -25.20 -23.12 15.11
CA GLN A 12 -25.41 -23.59 13.75
C GLN A 12 -24.08 -23.69 13.00
N LYS A 13 -24.06 -24.58 12.00
CA LYS A 13 -22.97 -24.65 11.02
C LYS A 13 -23.23 -23.65 9.92
N ILE A 14 -22.27 -22.76 9.70
CA ILE A 14 -22.26 -21.82 8.59
C ILE A 14 -21.15 -22.18 7.62
N MET A 15 -21.45 -22.07 6.33
CA MET A 15 -20.51 -22.31 5.25
C MET A 15 -20.26 -21.01 4.50
N GLY A 16 -19.00 -20.77 4.15
CA GLY A 16 -18.66 -19.60 3.36
C GLY A 16 -17.17 -19.49 3.09
N GLU A 17 -16.84 -18.53 2.25
CA GLU A 17 -15.46 -18.13 2.02
C GLU A 17 -14.98 -17.29 3.21
N LEU A 18 -13.88 -17.72 3.83
CA LEU A 18 -13.25 -17.03 4.95
C LEU A 18 -12.55 -15.78 4.44
N LEU A 19 -12.97 -14.61 4.91
CA LEU A 19 -12.40 -13.33 4.53
C LEU A 19 -11.85 -12.62 5.77
N TYR A 20 -10.99 -11.65 5.51
CA TYR A 20 -10.39 -10.81 6.53
C TYR A 20 -10.68 -9.34 6.25
N ILE A 21 -10.86 -8.56 7.31
CA ILE A 21 -10.99 -7.12 7.21
C ILE A 21 -10.04 -6.45 8.21
N THR A 22 -9.20 -5.56 7.69
CA THR A 22 -8.38 -4.65 8.49
C THR A 22 -9.15 -3.35 8.65
N VAL A 23 -9.51 -3.01 9.89
CA VAL A 23 -10.22 -1.77 10.18
C VAL A 23 -9.25 -0.85 10.93
N ASP A 24 -8.94 0.33 10.37
CA ASP A 24 -8.02 1.31 10.96
C ASP A 24 -8.29 1.50 12.46
N ASN A 25 -7.28 1.23 13.30
CA ASN A 25 -7.32 1.46 14.76
C ASN A 25 -8.35 0.64 15.57
N THR A 26 -8.91 -0.44 15.03
CA THR A 26 -9.74 -1.39 15.79
C THR A 26 -9.25 -2.83 15.62
N THR A 27 -9.84 -3.77 16.35
CA THR A 27 -9.55 -5.20 16.21
C THR A 27 -9.89 -5.66 14.80
N ASN A 28 -8.87 -6.12 14.08
CA ASN A 28 -9.01 -6.94 12.88
C ASN A 28 -10.11 -7.99 13.05
N GLN A 29 -10.90 -8.21 12.01
CA GLN A 29 -12.04 -9.11 12.09
C GLN A 29 -12.01 -10.16 10.97
N TRP A 30 -12.34 -11.39 11.34
CA TRP A 30 -12.62 -12.46 10.39
C TRP A 30 -14.12 -12.52 10.14
N LEU A 31 -14.50 -12.91 8.93
CA LEU A 31 -15.90 -13.05 8.53
C LEU A 31 -16.04 -14.16 7.49
N LEU A 32 -17.26 -14.64 7.30
CA LEU A 32 -17.60 -15.53 6.19
C LEU A 32 -18.42 -14.78 5.15
N ARG A 33 -18.14 -15.03 3.88
CA ARG A 33 -19.05 -14.72 2.78
C ARG A 33 -19.79 -15.98 2.38
N ASN A 34 -21.09 -16.01 2.60
CA ASN A 34 -21.90 -17.16 2.23
C ASN A 34 -22.15 -17.22 0.71
N SER A 35 -22.85 -18.25 0.24
CA SER A 35 -23.17 -18.44 -1.18
C SER A 35 -24.04 -17.35 -1.80
N GLU A 36 -24.77 -16.59 -0.99
CA GLU A 36 -25.60 -15.45 -1.44
C GLU A 36 -24.80 -14.14 -1.52
N GLY A 37 -23.53 -14.17 -1.09
CA GLY A 37 -22.67 -12.99 -0.99
C GLY A 37 -22.84 -12.18 0.30
N ASN A 38 -23.66 -12.66 1.24
CA ASN A 38 -23.87 -12.00 2.52
C ASN A 38 -22.64 -12.18 3.42
N LEU A 39 -22.24 -11.10 4.08
CA LEU A 39 -21.13 -11.10 5.04
C LEU A 39 -21.66 -11.46 6.44
N VAL A 40 -21.06 -12.48 7.06
CA VAL A 40 -21.33 -12.95 8.41
C VAL A 40 -20.09 -12.69 9.27
N PRO A 41 -20.06 -11.63 10.09
CA PRO A 41 -18.90 -11.33 10.93
C PRO A 41 -18.71 -12.40 12.01
N LEU A 42 -17.45 -12.78 12.26
CA LEU A 42 -17.05 -13.61 13.40
C LEU A 42 -16.72 -12.68 14.57
N MET A 43 -17.48 -12.80 15.65
CA MET A 43 -17.40 -11.92 16.82
C MET A 43 -16.41 -12.43 17.86
N GLY A 44 -16.23 -11.66 18.94
CA GLY A 44 -15.38 -12.05 20.07
C GLY A 44 -13.88 -11.98 19.79
N GLY A 45 -13.46 -11.29 18.71
CA GLY A 45 -12.05 -11.24 18.32
C GLY A 45 -11.52 -12.60 17.84
N PHE A 46 -12.40 -13.47 17.35
CA PHE A 46 -12.03 -14.81 16.88
C PHE A 46 -10.94 -14.74 15.81
N ILE A 47 -9.87 -15.50 16.04
CA ILE A 47 -8.79 -15.73 15.08
C ILE A 47 -8.87 -17.21 14.70
N PRO A 48 -9.15 -17.54 13.42
CA PRO A 48 -9.15 -18.92 12.95
C PRO A 48 -7.82 -19.60 13.28
N PRO A 49 -7.85 -20.87 13.72
CA PRO A 49 -6.62 -21.62 13.97
C PRO A 49 -5.81 -21.74 12.68
N PRO A 50 -4.47 -21.90 12.74
CA PRO A 50 -3.62 -22.00 11.55
C PRO A 50 -3.94 -23.21 10.67
N THR A 51 -4.47 -24.27 11.28
CA THR A 51 -4.95 -25.48 10.61
C THR A 51 -6.30 -25.88 11.15
N ASP A 52 -7.09 -26.58 10.34
CA ASP A 52 -8.33 -27.20 10.76
C ASP A 52 -8.08 -28.50 11.54
N VAL A 53 -9.16 -29.19 11.91
CA VAL A 53 -9.11 -30.45 12.67
C VAL A 53 -8.44 -31.61 11.92
N PHE A 54 -8.21 -31.48 10.60
CA PHE A 54 -7.53 -32.47 9.77
C PHE A 54 -6.09 -32.05 9.42
N GLY A 55 -5.60 -30.95 10.00
CA GLY A 55 -4.28 -30.40 9.69
C GLY A 55 -4.23 -29.62 8.37
N VAL A 56 -5.37 -29.36 7.72
CA VAL A 56 -5.43 -28.55 6.51
C VAL A 56 -5.30 -27.09 6.89
N LYS A 57 -4.42 -26.35 6.20
CA LYS A 57 -4.19 -24.93 6.47
C LYS A 57 -5.47 -24.12 6.29
N VAL A 58 -5.80 -23.33 7.31
CA VAL A 58 -6.87 -22.33 7.23
C VAL A 58 -6.25 -20.99 6.86
N SER A 59 -6.73 -20.39 5.78
CA SER A 59 -6.30 -19.05 5.36
C SER A 59 -7.45 -18.26 4.77
N SER A 60 -7.31 -16.94 4.75
CA SER A 60 -8.23 -16.08 4.00
C SER A 60 -8.34 -16.56 2.54
N GLY A 61 -9.54 -16.49 1.97
CA GLY A 61 -9.94 -17.07 0.69
C GLY A 61 -10.32 -18.56 0.73
N SER A 62 -10.16 -19.27 1.85
CA SER A 62 -10.58 -20.69 1.94
C SER A 62 -12.09 -20.79 2.11
N VAL A 63 -12.74 -21.77 1.47
CA VAL A 63 -14.13 -22.11 1.79
C VAL A 63 -14.14 -23.04 2.99
N VAL A 64 -14.84 -22.64 4.04
CA VAL A 64 -14.86 -23.35 5.32
C VAL A 64 -16.29 -23.64 5.77
N GLU A 65 -16.44 -24.71 6.55
CA GLU A 65 -17.57 -24.93 7.45
C GLU A 65 -17.10 -24.55 8.86
N LEU A 66 -17.85 -23.71 9.55
CA LEU A 66 -17.58 -23.29 10.92
C LEU A 66 -18.88 -23.36 11.72
N ASP A 67 -18.84 -23.92 12.92
CA ASP A 67 -19.99 -23.88 13.84
C ASP A 67 -19.85 -22.74 14.86
N CYS A 68 -20.95 -22.04 15.13
CA CYS A 68 -20.96 -20.95 16.09
C CYS A 68 -22.37 -20.62 16.57
N PHE A 69 -22.48 -19.77 17.60
CA PHE A 69 -23.75 -19.18 17.99
C PHE A 69 -24.11 -18.07 17.02
N PHE A 70 -25.04 -18.34 16.11
CA PHE A 70 -25.52 -17.36 15.15
C PHE A 70 -26.70 -16.60 15.73
N ASN A 71 -26.66 -15.28 15.61
CA ASN A 71 -27.77 -14.44 15.99
C ASN A 71 -28.52 -13.98 14.73
N PRO A 72 -29.76 -14.46 14.51
CA PRO A 72 -30.52 -14.11 13.30
C PRO A 72 -30.95 -12.64 13.25
N LEU A 73 -30.96 -11.93 14.39
CA LEU A 73 -31.31 -10.50 14.42
C LEU A 73 -30.17 -9.62 13.92
N THR A 74 -28.95 -9.96 14.31
CA THR A 74 -27.74 -9.19 14.01
C THR A 74 -26.91 -9.79 12.88
N GLY A 75 -27.22 -11.01 12.43
CA GLY A 75 -26.54 -11.66 11.30
C GLY A 75 -25.08 -12.01 11.57
N ASP A 76 -24.65 -11.95 12.83
CA ASP A 76 -23.30 -12.27 13.27
C ASP A 76 -23.22 -13.69 13.85
N CYS A 77 -21.99 -14.17 13.89
CA CYS A 77 -21.62 -15.48 14.37
C CYS A 77 -20.62 -15.29 15.50
N THR A 78 -20.90 -15.87 16.67
CA THR A 78 -19.99 -15.83 17.82
C THR A 78 -19.37 -17.21 18.05
N PRO A 79 -18.11 -17.42 17.61
CA PRO A 79 -17.33 -18.60 17.97
C PRO A 79 -17.05 -18.68 19.47
N ASP A 80 -16.90 -19.90 19.97
CA ASP A 80 -16.53 -20.24 21.35
C ASP A 80 -15.35 -21.22 21.37
N GLY A 81 -14.94 -21.65 22.57
CA GLY A 81 -13.84 -22.63 22.72
C GLY A 81 -14.15 -24.03 22.17
N ALA A 82 -15.41 -24.31 21.81
CA ALA A 82 -15.84 -25.56 21.21
C ALA A 82 -16.02 -25.46 19.68
N THR A 83 -15.77 -24.29 19.10
CA THR A 83 -15.93 -24.04 17.67
C THR A 83 -14.91 -24.83 16.86
N ILE A 84 -15.40 -25.58 15.88
CA ILE A 84 -14.65 -26.36 14.93
C ILE A 84 -14.73 -25.68 13.58
N ILE A 85 -13.57 -25.42 12.99
CA ILE A 85 -13.44 -25.04 11.59
C ILE A 85 -13.01 -26.27 10.78
N LYS A 86 -13.60 -26.43 9.60
CA LYS A 86 -13.23 -27.45 8.61
C LYS A 86 -13.03 -26.78 7.27
N VAL A 87 -11.87 -26.98 6.65
CA VAL A 87 -11.61 -26.48 5.29
C VAL A 87 -12.29 -27.40 4.30
N LEU A 88 -13.25 -26.86 3.55
CA LEU A 88 -13.93 -27.55 2.46
C LEU A 88 -13.17 -27.37 1.14
N GLN A 89 -12.58 -26.20 0.94
CA GLN A 89 -11.74 -25.88 -0.20
C GLN A 89 -10.64 -24.91 0.26
N ALA A 90 -9.38 -25.27 0.02
CA ALA A 90 -8.26 -24.39 0.28
C ALA A 90 -8.35 -23.11 -0.58
N ALA A 91 -7.85 -21.99 -0.04
CA ALA A 91 -7.74 -20.76 -0.80
C ALA A 91 -7.04 -21.00 -2.14
N GLN A 92 -7.71 -20.62 -3.22
CA GLN A 92 -7.12 -20.69 -4.56
C GLN A 92 -5.98 -19.68 -4.67
N ALA A 93 -5.02 -19.96 -5.56
CA ALA A 93 -4.05 -18.94 -5.95
C ALA A 93 -4.80 -17.75 -6.55
N SER A 94 -4.51 -16.55 -6.06
CA SER A 94 -5.07 -15.31 -6.59
C SER A 94 -4.81 -15.24 -8.10
N GLU A 95 -5.82 -14.87 -8.89
CA GLU A 95 -5.71 -14.61 -10.35
C GLU A 95 -4.57 -13.64 -10.71
N VAL A 96 -4.13 -12.87 -9.71
CA VAL A 96 -3.04 -11.90 -9.73
C VAL A 96 -1.65 -12.55 -9.89
N ALA A 97 -1.46 -13.79 -9.44
CA ALA A 97 -0.16 -14.45 -9.45
C ALA A 97 0.38 -14.76 -10.85
N ASP A 98 -0.50 -14.86 -11.86
CA ASP A 98 -0.14 -15.21 -13.23
C ASP A 98 0.13 -13.98 -14.12
N GLY A 99 0.13 -12.77 -13.55
CA GLY A 99 0.31 -11.54 -14.31
C GLY A 99 -0.84 -11.24 -15.28
N ALA A 100 -2.01 -11.81 -15.02
CA ALA A 100 -3.23 -11.63 -15.82
C ALA A 100 -3.70 -10.17 -15.79
N ASN A 101 -4.31 -9.74 -16.88
CA ASN A 101 -4.96 -8.43 -16.94
C ASN A 101 -6.27 -8.49 -16.16
N ILE A 102 -6.33 -7.74 -15.07
CA ILE A 102 -7.52 -7.59 -14.24
C ILE A 102 -8.37 -6.46 -14.83
N THR A 103 -9.64 -6.76 -15.11
CA THR A 103 -10.63 -5.77 -15.54
C THR A 103 -11.87 -5.86 -14.67
N GLN A 104 -12.08 -4.87 -13.81
CA GLN A 104 -13.24 -4.82 -12.93
C GLN A 104 -14.47 -4.31 -13.67
N SER A 105 -15.56 -5.10 -13.65
CA SER A 105 -16.91 -4.56 -13.81
C SER A 105 -17.35 -4.05 -12.44
N LEU A 106 -17.33 -2.72 -12.25
CA LEU A 106 -17.48 -2.07 -10.95
C LEU A 106 -18.85 -1.37 -10.82
N LEU A 107 -19.54 -1.68 -9.72
CA LEU A 107 -20.74 -0.97 -9.27
C LEU A 107 -20.40 -0.11 -8.05
N VAL A 108 -20.61 1.21 -8.17
CA VAL A 108 -20.47 2.14 -7.05
C VAL A 108 -21.85 2.50 -6.51
N ILE A 109 -22.08 2.26 -5.23
CA ILE A 109 -23.35 2.42 -4.54
C ILE A 109 -23.22 3.62 -3.59
N ILE A 110 -23.86 4.73 -3.93
CA ILE A 110 -23.98 5.91 -3.07
C ILE A 110 -25.09 5.64 -2.05
N LEU A 111 -24.71 5.45 -0.80
CA LEU A 111 -25.66 5.27 0.29
C LEU A 111 -26.29 6.61 0.63
N ASP A 112 -27.60 6.65 0.83
CA ASP A 112 -28.31 7.88 1.17
C ASP A 112 -29.34 7.59 2.26
N TYR A 113 -29.19 8.23 3.42
CA TYR A 113 -30.05 8.00 4.60
C TYR A 113 -30.79 9.28 5.04
N PRO A 114 -31.61 9.91 4.17
CA PRO A 114 -32.27 11.18 4.51
C PRO A 114 -33.24 11.02 5.69
N ALA A 115 -33.91 9.87 5.81
CA ALA A 115 -34.82 9.58 6.92
C ALA A 115 -34.13 9.49 8.28
N CYS A 116 -32.81 9.29 8.29
CA CYS A 116 -31.99 9.28 9.49
C CYS A 116 -31.22 10.59 9.71
N GLY A 117 -31.46 11.63 8.89
CA GLY A 117 -30.69 12.87 8.92
C GLY A 117 -29.24 12.72 8.46
N LEU A 118 -28.92 11.66 7.71
CA LEU A 118 -27.57 11.35 7.22
C LEU A 118 -27.54 11.26 5.68
N PRO A 119 -27.90 12.36 4.97
CA PRO A 119 -27.95 12.34 3.50
C PRO A 119 -26.56 12.22 2.87
N SER A 120 -26.50 11.66 1.67
CA SER A 120 -25.29 11.73 0.83
C SER A 120 -24.99 13.16 0.40
N ASN A 121 -23.71 13.52 0.38
CA ASN A 121 -23.20 14.80 -0.14
C ASN A 121 -22.60 14.68 -1.55
N ILE A 122 -22.71 13.52 -2.20
CA ILE A 122 -22.12 13.26 -3.52
C ILE A 122 -23.16 12.73 -4.50
N THR A 123 -23.07 13.15 -5.76
CA THR A 123 -23.98 12.72 -6.84
C THR A 123 -23.38 11.60 -7.68
N GLU A 124 -24.21 10.89 -8.45
CA GLU A 124 -23.73 9.89 -9.41
C GLU A 124 -22.79 10.50 -10.46
N ALA A 125 -23.05 11.74 -10.89
CA ALA A 125 -22.21 12.45 -11.86
C ALA A 125 -20.83 12.79 -11.29
N ASP A 126 -20.75 13.20 -10.01
CA ASP A 126 -19.48 13.46 -9.33
C ASP A 126 -18.64 12.18 -9.25
N VAL A 127 -19.25 11.07 -8.84
CA VAL A 127 -18.57 9.77 -8.75
C VAL A 127 -18.08 9.31 -10.12
N ARG A 128 -18.91 9.41 -11.17
CA ARG A 128 -18.48 9.09 -12.54
C ARG A 128 -17.29 9.95 -12.96
N THR A 129 -17.30 11.24 -12.63
CA THR A 129 -16.19 12.15 -12.93
C THR A 129 -14.91 11.78 -12.18
N ILE A 130 -15.01 11.43 -10.89
CA ILE A 130 -13.86 10.99 -10.08
C ILE A 130 -13.23 9.72 -10.66
N TYR A 131 -14.06 8.71 -10.98
CA TYR A 131 -13.56 7.44 -11.45
C TYR A 131 -13.07 7.50 -12.90
N LEU A 132 -13.87 8.07 -13.81
CA LEU A 132 -13.65 8.02 -15.26
C LEU A 132 -12.89 9.24 -15.81
N GLY A 133 -12.81 10.33 -15.04
CA GLY A 133 -12.34 11.63 -15.51
C GLY A 133 -13.46 12.50 -16.11
N PRO A 134 -13.16 13.76 -16.46
CA PRO A 134 -14.16 14.75 -16.90
C PRO A 134 -14.87 14.38 -18.20
N ASN A 135 -14.24 13.61 -19.09
CA ASN A 135 -14.83 13.17 -20.35
C ASN A 135 -15.67 11.90 -20.21
N LEU A 136 -15.70 11.27 -19.02
CA LEU A 136 -16.42 10.02 -18.75
C LEU A 136 -16.03 8.84 -19.66
N ASP A 137 -14.87 8.91 -20.30
CA ASP A 137 -14.34 7.93 -21.25
C ASP A 137 -13.36 6.94 -20.59
N GLY A 138 -13.12 7.10 -19.30
CA GLY A 138 -12.13 6.32 -18.57
C GLY A 138 -10.69 6.66 -18.94
N ASN A 139 -10.40 7.77 -19.62
CA ASN A 139 -9.03 8.22 -19.90
C ASN A 139 -8.45 9.15 -18.82
N GLY A 140 -9.27 9.57 -17.85
CA GLY A 140 -8.85 10.36 -16.69
C GLY A 140 -9.19 9.69 -15.35
N GLY A 141 -9.14 10.46 -14.28
CA GLY A 141 -9.59 10.04 -12.94
C GLY A 141 -8.83 8.82 -12.38
N VAL A 142 -9.53 8.03 -11.57
CA VAL A 142 -9.03 6.77 -11.00
C VAL A 142 -8.65 5.76 -12.09
N ALA A 143 -9.37 5.73 -13.21
CA ALA A 143 -9.08 4.89 -14.39
C ALA A 143 -7.63 4.98 -14.81
N GLN A 144 -7.22 6.24 -14.97
CA GLN A 144 -5.91 6.56 -15.47
C GLN A 144 -4.86 6.16 -14.45
N LYS A 145 -5.15 6.34 -13.15
CA LYS A 145 -4.25 5.92 -12.07
C LYS A 145 -4.10 4.41 -12.01
N TYR A 146 -5.17 3.64 -12.16
CA TYR A 146 -5.11 2.17 -12.25
C TYR A 146 -4.18 1.74 -13.37
N ARG A 147 -4.33 2.29 -14.58
CA ARG A 147 -3.46 1.98 -15.72
C ARG A 147 -2.02 2.44 -15.54
N GLN A 148 -1.81 3.65 -15.02
CA GLN A 148 -0.47 4.20 -14.80
C GLN A 148 0.33 3.36 -13.79
N CYS A 149 -0.31 2.93 -12.70
CA CYS A 149 0.36 2.19 -11.63
C CYS A 149 0.51 0.69 -11.90
N SER A 150 -0.29 0.14 -12.82
CA SER A 150 -0.30 -1.29 -13.14
C SER A 150 0.23 -1.62 -14.53
N TYR A 151 0.67 -0.61 -15.30
CA TYR A 151 1.10 -0.79 -16.69
C TYR A 151 -0.02 -1.36 -17.59
N GLY A 152 -1.26 -0.96 -17.29
CA GLY A 152 -2.45 -1.46 -17.98
C GLY A 152 -2.88 -2.86 -17.57
N LYS A 153 -2.31 -3.47 -16.51
CA LYS A 153 -2.74 -4.78 -16.01
C LYS A 153 -3.88 -4.72 -15.00
N PHE A 154 -4.22 -3.54 -14.49
CA PHE A 154 -5.36 -3.30 -13.61
C PHE A 154 -6.22 -2.19 -14.20
N ASN A 155 -7.46 -2.54 -14.51
CA ASN A 155 -8.40 -1.69 -15.21
C ASN A 155 -9.81 -1.85 -14.63
N PHE A 156 -10.69 -0.95 -15.04
CA PHE A 156 -12.12 -1.20 -15.03
C PHE A 156 -12.68 -1.20 -16.43
N ASN A 157 -13.77 -1.92 -16.61
CA ASN A 157 -14.59 -1.83 -17.80
C ASN A 157 -15.47 -0.58 -17.69
N PHE A 158 -15.06 0.52 -18.31
CA PHE A 158 -15.78 1.79 -18.24
C PHE A 158 -17.17 1.72 -18.90
N THR A 159 -17.40 0.78 -19.82
CA THR A 159 -18.70 0.59 -20.46
C THR A 159 -19.72 -0.06 -19.54
N THR A 160 -19.27 -0.92 -18.62
CA THR A 160 -20.12 -1.52 -17.60
C THR A 160 -20.09 -0.77 -16.27
N PHE A 161 -19.17 0.20 -16.10
CA PHE A 161 -19.09 1.03 -14.89
C PHE A 161 -20.42 1.73 -14.59
N ARG A 162 -20.96 1.44 -13.42
CA ARG A 162 -22.25 1.96 -12.99
C ARG A 162 -22.15 2.60 -11.62
N VAL A 163 -22.80 3.74 -11.48
CA VAL A 163 -23.04 4.38 -10.19
C VAL A 163 -24.55 4.38 -9.96
N VAL A 164 -24.97 4.10 -8.74
CA VAL A 164 -26.37 4.17 -8.31
C VAL A 164 -26.45 4.86 -6.96
N ARG A 165 -27.41 5.77 -6.80
CA ARG A 165 -27.79 6.31 -5.50
C ARG A 165 -28.95 5.51 -4.92
N VAL A 166 -28.80 5.09 -3.67
CA VAL A 166 -29.73 4.17 -3.02
C VAL A 166 -30.25 4.81 -1.72
N PRO A 167 -31.44 5.43 -1.77
CA PRO A 167 -32.12 5.89 -0.59
C PRO A 167 -32.67 4.69 0.19
N HIS A 168 -32.34 4.59 1.47
CA HIS A 168 -32.89 3.57 2.35
C HIS A 168 -32.83 3.99 3.83
N MET A 169 -33.53 3.24 4.68
CA MET A 169 -33.50 3.44 6.13
C MET A 169 -32.18 2.91 6.70
N CYS A 170 -31.51 3.73 7.51
CA CYS A 170 -30.38 3.26 8.30
C CYS A 170 -30.86 2.31 9.41
N SER A 171 -29.96 1.46 9.90
CA SER A 171 -30.17 0.67 11.12
C SER A 171 -29.28 1.19 12.26
N SER A 172 -29.62 0.84 13.49
CA SER A 172 -28.79 1.16 14.67
C SER A 172 -27.37 0.59 14.55
N SER A 173 -27.20 -0.60 13.97
CA SER A 173 -25.89 -1.19 13.71
C SER A 173 -25.02 -0.31 12.81
N ILE A 174 -25.64 0.38 11.84
CA ILE A 174 -24.94 1.33 10.97
C ILE A 174 -24.60 2.61 11.73
N THR A 175 -25.59 3.23 12.38
CA THR A 175 -25.42 4.56 12.97
C THR A 175 -24.62 4.57 14.26
N ASN A 176 -24.56 3.45 14.99
CA ASN A 176 -23.90 3.39 16.30
C ASN A 176 -22.55 2.67 16.24
N SER A 177 -22.38 1.73 15.32
CA SER A 177 -21.22 0.82 15.33
C SER A 177 -20.47 0.75 14.00
N CYS A 178 -20.89 1.52 12.98
CA CYS A 178 -20.32 1.42 11.63
C CYS A 178 -20.25 -0.02 11.12
N ALA A 179 -21.32 -0.79 11.31
CA ALA A 179 -21.36 -2.19 10.88
C ALA A 179 -21.30 -2.28 9.34
N TYR A 180 -20.09 -2.47 8.78
CA TYR A 180 -19.84 -2.53 7.33
C TYR A 180 -20.64 -3.66 6.65
N TRP A 181 -20.87 -4.77 7.35
CA TRP A 181 -21.72 -5.87 6.89
C TRP A 181 -23.19 -5.44 6.78
N ALA A 182 -23.70 -4.66 7.73
CA ALA A 182 -25.08 -4.16 7.71
C ALA A 182 -25.25 -3.12 6.60
N ILE A 183 -24.25 -2.25 6.43
CA ILE A 183 -24.16 -1.31 5.31
C ILE A 183 -24.29 -2.07 3.99
N GLN A 184 -23.50 -3.12 3.79
CA GLN A 184 -23.54 -3.92 2.56
C GLN A 184 -24.88 -4.62 2.37
N GLN A 185 -25.39 -5.34 3.36
CA GLN A 185 -26.64 -6.11 3.21
C GLN A 185 -27.85 -5.23 2.84
N LEU A 186 -28.01 -4.09 3.52
CA LEU A 186 -29.10 -3.16 3.24
C LEU A 186 -28.92 -2.47 1.88
N ALA A 187 -27.70 -2.06 1.56
CA ALA A 187 -27.37 -1.44 0.28
C ALA A 187 -27.61 -2.41 -0.88
N ASP A 188 -27.19 -3.66 -0.76
CA ASP A 188 -27.37 -4.70 -1.78
C ASP A 188 -28.84 -5.01 -2.00
N THR A 189 -29.63 -5.15 -0.93
CA THR A 189 -31.06 -5.40 -1.02
C THR A 189 -31.76 -4.27 -1.78
N ALA A 190 -31.49 -3.02 -1.39
CA ALA A 190 -32.09 -1.86 -2.03
C ALA A 190 -31.57 -1.66 -3.47
N THR A 191 -30.30 -1.97 -3.75
CA THR A 191 -29.74 -1.90 -5.09
C THR A 191 -30.32 -2.98 -6.01
N LYS A 192 -30.46 -4.22 -5.53
CA LYS A 192 -31.10 -5.32 -6.28
C LYS A 192 -32.55 -4.98 -6.63
N ALA A 193 -33.27 -4.31 -5.73
CA ALA A 193 -34.62 -3.81 -6.02
C ALA A 193 -34.61 -2.71 -7.10
N LEU A 194 -33.57 -1.87 -7.15
CA LEU A 194 -33.44 -0.77 -8.12
C LEU A 194 -33.02 -1.24 -9.52
N ILE A 195 -32.04 -2.13 -9.61
CA ILE A 195 -31.40 -2.49 -10.90
C ILE A 195 -31.69 -3.93 -11.35
N GLY A 196 -32.36 -4.71 -10.50
CA GLY A 196 -32.63 -6.13 -10.71
C GLY A 196 -31.46 -7.02 -10.27
N THR A 197 -31.78 -8.17 -9.69
CA THR A 197 -30.78 -9.14 -9.19
C THR A 197 -29.81 -9.61 -10.27
N ALA A 198 -30.28 -9.86 -11.49
CA ALA A 198 -29.41 -10.29 -12.59
C ALA A 198 -28.38 -9.23 -12.99
N SER A 199 -28.77 -7.94 -13.02
CA SER A 199 -27.84 -6.85 -13.29
C SER A 199 -26.85 -6.69 -12.14
N PHE A 200 -27.33 -6.76 -10.89
CA PHE A 200 -26.46 -6.70 -9.71
C PHE A 200 -25.39 -7.80 -9.75
N SER A 201 -25.78 -9.05 -9.97
CA SER A 201 -24.86 -10.19 -10.03
C SER A 201 -23.89 -10.17 -11.21
N SER A 202 -24.08 -9.30 -12.20
CA SER A 202 -23.16 -9.14 -13.33
C SER A 202 -21.90 -8.34 -12.99
N PHE A 203 -21.89 -7.65 -11.84
CA PHE A 203 -20.74 -6.89 -11.38
C PHE A 203 -19.74 -7.77 -10.65
N THR A 204 -18.46 -7.52 -10.92
CA THR A 204 -17.35 -8.23 -10.29
C THR A 204 -16.95 -7.62 -8.96
N HIS A 205 -17.17 -6.31 -8.79
CA HIS A 205 -16.72 -5.53 -7.64
C HIS A 205 -17.74 -4.46 -7.25
N TYR A 206 -17.77 -4.12 -5.96
CA TYR A 206 -18.76 -3.26 -5.34
C TYR A 206 -18.08 -2.25 -4.42
N THR A 207 -18.38 -0.98 -4.62
CA THR A 207 -17.88 0.10 -3.77
C THR A 207 -19.03 0.85 -3.12
N TYR A 208 -19.08 0.86 -1.79
CA TYR A 208 -20.11 1.56 -1.01
C TYR A 208 -19.58 2.92 -0.58
N LEU A 209 -20.26 3.99 -0.97
CA LEU A 209 -19.90 5.35 -0.56
C LEU A 209 -20.70 5.74 0.67
N VAL A 210 -19.98 5.92 1.78
CA VAL A 210 -20.56 6.17 3.09
C VAL A 210 -20.76 7.68 3.30
N PRO A 211 -21.97 8.14 3.68
CA PRO A 211 -22.29 9.56 3.86
C PRO A 211 -21.40 10.22 4.91
N PRO A 212 -21.16 11.54 4.78
CA PRO A 212 -20.25 12.25 5.66
C PRO A 212 -20.74 12.27 7.11
N GLY A 213 -22.05 12.19 7.32
CA GLY A 213 -22.66 12.14 8.66
C GLY A 213 -22.27 10.89 9.47
N LEU A 214 -21.83 9.81 8.83
CA LEU A 214 -21.35 8.61 9.52
C LEU A 214 -19.87 8.71 9.95
N ARG A 215 -19.18 9.81 9.68
CA ARG A 215 -17.75 9.97 9.99
C ARG A 215 -17.38 9.82 11.46
N SER A 216 -18.30 10.10 12.37
CA SER A 216 -18.11 9.97 13.82
C SER A 216 -18.00 8.51 14.27
N VAL A 217 -18.66 7.59 13.57
CA VAL A 217 -18.64 6.14 13.89
C VAL A 217 -17.78 5.35 12.91
N CYS A 218 -17.77 5.73 11.64
CA CYS A 218 -16.92 5.16 10.61
C CYS A 218 -15.64 6.00 10.47
N THR A 219 -14.64 5.71 11.30
CA THR A 219 -13.50 6.61 11.48
C THR A 219 -12.40 6.51 10.41
N TRP A 220 -12.43 5.44 9.63
CA TRP A 220 -11.52 5.10 8.53
C TRP A 220 -11.77 5.97 7.29
N GLY A 221 -10.75 6.12 6.43
CA GLY A 221 -10.89 6.83 5.14
C GLY A 221 -11.44 5.93 4.04
N GLY A 222 -10.97 4.69 4.02
CA GLY A 222 -11.45 3.59 3.20
C GLY A 222 -11.43 2.30 4.03
N LEU A 223 -12.12 1.28 3.55
CA LEU A 223 -12.16 -0.04 4.14
C LEU A 223 -12.34 -1.06 3.02
N ALA A 224 -11.72 -2.23 3.10
CA ALA A 224 -11.86 -3.25 2.08
C ALA A 224 -11.73 -4.67 2.64
N LEU A 225 -12.36 -5.62 1.96
CA LEU A 225 -12.16 -7.05 2.23
C LEU A 225 -10.84 -7.55 1.64
N LEU A 226 -10.19 -8.46 2.36
CA LEU A 226 -8.90 -9.04 2.02
C LEU A 226 -8.92 -10.59 2.10
N PRO A 227 -8.81 -11.30 0.95
CA PRO A 227 -9.17 -10.78 -0.38
C PRO A 227 -10.69 -10.53 -0.42
N GLY A 228 -11.20 -10.03 -1.53
CA GLY A 228 -12.63 -9.81 -1.64
C GLY A 228 -13.02 -9.06 -2.89
N ARG A 229 -14.22 -8.49 -2.88
CA ARG A 229 -14.77 -7.73 -4.01
C ARG A 229 -15.47 -6.45 -3.54
N GLN A 230 -15.32 -6.12 -2.26
CA GLN A 230 -16.07 -5.08 -1.57
C GLN A 230 -15.11 -4.07 -0.97
N THR A 231 -15.45 -2.79 -1.17
CA THR A 231 -14.75 -1.65 -0.60
C THR A 231 -15.77 -0.65 -0.06
N TRP A 232 -15.49 0.03 1.02
CA TRP A 232 -16.26 1.16 1.53
C TRP A 232 -15.38 2.40 1.55
N LEU A 233 -15.91 3.54 1.14
CA LEU A 233 -15.17 4.79 1.07
C LEU A 233 -15.97 5.90 1.73
N GLN A 234 -15.30 6.71 2.55
CA GLN A 234 -15.88 7.94 3.08
C GLN A 234 -16.05 8.99 1.97
N THR A 235 -17.09 9.81 2.09
CA THR A 235 -17.31 10.98 1.24
C THR A 235 -16.93 12.30 1.94
N VAL A 236 -15.91 12.25 2.80
CA VAL A 236 -15.36 13.41 3.52
C VAL A 236 -14.01 13.81 2.93
N ALA A 237 -13.95 14.96 2.26
CA ALA A 237 -12.70 15.52 1.75
C ALA A 237 -11.73 15.87 2.90
N PRO A 238 -10.40 15.78 2.69
CA PRO A 238 -9.71 15.34 1.49
C PRO A 238 -9.40 13.82 1.46
N ARG A 239 -10.14 12.99 2.21
CA ARG A 239 -9.91 11.53 2.32
C ARG A 239 -10.97 10.74 1.54
N GLY A 240 -10.89 9.41 1.62
CA GLY A 240 -11.85 8.50 1.03
C GLY A 240 -11.92 8.65 -0.49
N ILE A 241 -13.12 8.85 -1.04
CA ILE A 241 -13.31 8.94 -2.49
C ILE A 241 -12.59 10.13 -3.14
N TYR A 242 -12.28 11.19 -2.39
CA TYR A 242 -11.58 12.36 -2.94
C TYR A 242 -10.07 12.18 -3.06
N ARG A 243 -9.54 11.02 -2.63
CA ARG A 243 -8.13 10.70 -2.61
C ARG A 243 -7.89 9.43 -3.44
N TRP A 244 -7.41 9.58 -4.67
CA TRP A 244 -7.21 8.44 -5.58
C TRP A 244 -6.35 7.30 -4.99
N PRO A 245 -5.31 7.54 -4.15
CA PRO A 245 -4.55 6.45 -3.54
C PRO A 245 -5.38 5.68 -2.52
N THR A 246 -6.35 6.30 -1.83
CA THR A 246 -7.27 5.56 -0.96
C THR A 246 -8.15 4.63 -1.80
N ILE A 247 -8.68 5.10 -2.94
CA ILE A 247 -9.44 4.23 -3.85
C ILE A 247 -8.57 3.09 -4.39
N MET A 248 -7.31 3.37 -4.75
CA MET A 248 -6.34 2.36 -5.17
C MET A 248 -6.09 1.34 -4.06
N GLN A 249 -5.79 1.81 -2.84
CA GLN A 249 -5.49 1.00 -1.66
C GLN A 249 -6.63 0.00 -1.40
N GLU A 250 -7.85 0.52 -1.25
CA GLU A 250 -9.02 -0.31 -0.99
C GLU A 250 -9.30 -1.31 -2.12
N ALA A 251 -9.11 -0.89 -3.37
CA ALA A 251 -9.31 -1.78 -4.50
C ALA A 251 -8.26 -2.89 -4.58
N ILE A 252 -7.02 -2.66 -4.15
CA ILE A 252 -5.97 -3.69 -4.21
C ILE A 252 -5.86 -4.57 -2.96
N HIS A 253 -6.51 -4.18 -1.85
CA HIS A 253 -6.82 -5.10 -0.75
C HIS A 253 -7.66 -6.29 -1.19
N ASN A 254 -8.62 -6.07 -2.10
CA ASN A 254 -9.45 -7.14 -2.68
C ASN A 254 -8.63 -8.23 -3.39
N TYR A 255 -7.37 -7.94 -3.72
CA TYR A 255 -6.44 -8.84 -4.39
C TYR A 255 -5.30 -9.36 -3.48
N GLY A 256 -5.35 -9.05 -2.18
CA GLY A 256 -4.42 -9.58 -1.20
C GLY A 256 -3.23 -8.70 -0.86
N LEU A 257 -3.19 -7.44 -1.31
CA LEU A 257 -2.20 -6.50 -0.81
C LEU A 257 -2.59 -6.00 0.58
N TRP A 258 -1.57 -5.71 1.38
CA TRP A 258 -1.68 -5.23 2.76
C TRP A 258 -1.07 -3.85 2.87
N HIS A 259 -1.32 -3.17 3.97
CA HIS A 259 -0.72 -1.87 4.24
C HIS A 259 0.81 -1.95 4.22
N SER A 260 1.43 -0.87 3.75
CA SER A 260 2.88 -0.70 3.77
C SER A 260 3.30 0.02 5.05
N TRP A 261 4.49 -0.33 5.54
CA TRP A 261 5.01 0.04 6.83
C TRP A 261 6.24 0.94 6.70
N ARG A 262 6.58 1.64 7.77
CA ARG A 262 7.87 2.29 7.93
C ARG A 262 8.19 2.36 9.41
N ASN A 263 9.40 1.96 9.81
CA ASN A 263 9.84 2.01 11.20
C ASN A 263 8.83 1.37 12.18
N GLY A 264 8.28 0.21 11.82
CA GLY A 264 7.28 -0.50 12.63
C GLY A 264 5.92 0.19 12.73
N THR A 265 5.69 1.26 11.96
CA THR A 265 4.40 1.98 11.92
C THR A 265 3.64 1.62 10.65
N GLU A 266 2.46 1.03 10.83
CA GLU A 266 1.50 0.78 9.75
C GLU A 266 1.11 2.09 9.07
N TYR A 267 1.00 2.08 7.75
CA TYR A 267 0.81 3.27 6.90
C TYR A 267 1.94 4.31 6.93
N GLY A 268 3.05 4.02 7.62
CA GLY A 268 4.19 4.93 7.72
C GLY A 268 4.93 5.13 6.39
N ASP A 269 4.66 4.31 5.38
CA ASP A 269 5.26 4.44 4.06
C ASP A 269 4.54 5.51 3.22
N TYR A 270 5.23 6.61 2.92
CA TYR A 270 4.70 7.68 2.05
C TYR A 270 5.13 7.53 0.58
N SER A 271 5.77 6.42 0.22
CA SER A 271 6.25 6.11 -1.14
C SER A 271 5.27 5.25 -1.97
N THR A 272 4.13 4.87 -1.38
CA THR A 272 3.11 3.99 -1.99
C THR A 272 1.70 4.34 -1.53
N SER A 273 0.70 4.01 -2.37
CA SER A 273 -0.72 4.05 -2.05
C SER A 273 -1.12 3.06 -0.94
N MET A 274 -0.33 2.01 -0.67
CA MET A 274 -0.59 1.10 0.46
C MET A 274 -0.16 1.65 1.81
N GLY A 275 0.51 2.80 1.83
CA GLY A 275 0.69 3.60 3.03
C GLY A 275 -0.02 4.94 2.88
N ARG A 276 0.60 6.02 3.35
CA ARG A 276 0.01 7.38 3.23
C ARG A 276 0.50 8.15 2.00
N GLY A 277 1.19 7.49 1.08
CA GLY A 277 1.74 8.14 -0.11
C GLY A 277 0.68 8.52 -1.16
N GLU A 278 0.95 9.60 -1.89
CA GLU A 278 0.25 9.96 -3.14
C GLU A 278 1.01 9.39 -4.35
N ALA A 279 1.20 8.07 -4.35
CA ALA A 279 2.11 7.39 -5.27
C ALA A 279 1.58 6.01 -5.65
N CYS A 280 2.10 5.45 -6.75
CA CYS A 280 1.80 4.07 -7.13
C CYS A 280 2.38 3.07 -6.12
N PRO A 281 1.89 1.81 -6.14
CA PRO A 281 2.45 0.74 -5.33
C PRO A 281 3.97 0.60 -5.49
N ASN A 282 4.66 0.24 -4.40
CA ASN A 282 6.12 0.06 -4.40
C ASN A 282 6.53 -1.24 -5.13
N ALA A 283 7.85 -1.45 -5.26
CA ALA A 283 8.42 -2.57 -6.01
C ALA A 283 7.96 -3.95 -5.52
N ALA A 284 7.86 -4.15 -4.20
CA ALA A 284 7.38 -5.41 -3.62
C ALA A 284 5.90 -5.64 -3.92
N GLU A 285 5.10 -4.58 -3.89
CA GLU A 285 3.66 -4.62 -4.20
C GLU A 285 3.40 -4.88 -5.67
N ILE A 286 4.03 -4.13 -6.60
CA ILE A 286 3.86 -4.36 -8.05
C ILE A 286 4.43 -5.71 -8.50
N SER A 287 5.49 -6.20 -7.83
CA SER A 287 6.00 -7.56 -8.05
C SER A 287 4.96 -8.59 -7.62
N ARG A 288 4.38 -8.43 -6.43
CA ARG A 288 3.33 -9.32 -5.92
C ARG A 288 2.10 -9.31 -6.82
N MET A 289 1.74 -8.15 -7.33
CA MET A 289 0.59 -8.01 -8.23
C MET A 289 0.83 -8.58 -9.63
N GLY A 290 2.04 -9.07 -9.93
CA GLY A 290 2.42 -9.50 -11.27
C GLY A 290 2.43 -8.34 -12.28
N TRP A 291 2.44 -7.09 -11.81
CA TRP A 291 2.42 -5.90 -12.66
C TRP A 291 3.80 -5.58 -13.22
N ALA A 292 4.85 -5.90 -12.47
CA ALA A 292 6.22 -5.67 -12.88
C ALA A 292 7.07 -6.95 -12.89
N THR A 293 8.17 -6.90 -13.64
CA THR A 293 9.22 -7.91 -13.64
C THR A 293 10.54 -7.34 -13.13
N ALA A 294 11.31 -8.17 -12.43
CA ALA A 294 12.65 -7.80 -12.00
C ALA A 294 13.56 -7.62 -13.23
N ALA A 295 14.62 -6.82 -13.08
CA ALA A 295 15.66 -6.75 -14.09
C ALA A 295 16.26 -8.13 -14.38
N VAL A 296 16.78 -8.32 -15.59
CA VAL A 296 17.45 -9.56 -16.00
C VAL A 296 18.56 -9.91 -15.00
N GLY A 297 18.47 -11.09 -14.40
CA GLY A 297 19.39 -11.54 -13.34
C GLY A 297 19.20 -10.88 -11.97
N GLY A 298 18.18 -10.06 -11.80
CA GLY A 298 17.87 -9.30 -10.58
C GLY A 298 16.70 -9.84 -9.75
N ASN A 299 16.13 -11.00 -10.09
CA ASN A 299 14.95 -11.58 -9.41
C ASN A 299 15.27 -12.43 -8.17
N GLN A 300 16.51 -12.91 -8.05
CA GLN A 300 16.98 -13.76 -6.94
C GLN A 300 18.46 -13.45 -6.64
N LEU A 301 18.72 -12.23 -6.17
CA LEU A 301 20.07 -11.84 -5.78
C LEU A 301 20.37 -12.35 -4.36
N ASP A 302 21.11 -13.44 -4.28
CA ASP A 302 21.44 -14.18 -3.06
C ASP A 302 22.95 -14.27 -2.79
N LYS A 303 23.35 -15.09 -1.81
CA LYS A 303 24.76 -15.31 -1.43
C LYS A 303 25.66 -15.78 -2.59
N ASP A 304 25.10 -16.48 -3.59
CA ASP A 304 25.84 -17.12 -4.67
C ASP A 304 25.97 -16.14 -5.86
N SER A 305 24.97 -15.29 -6.06
CA SER A 305 25.01 -14.23 -7.08
C SER A 305 25.74 -12.95 -6.63
N LEU A 306 25.70 -12.62 -5.33
CA LEU A 306 26.36 -11.47 -4.71
C LEU A 306 27.55 -11.95 -3.87
N LEU A 307 28.66 -12.24 -4.54
CA LEU A 307 29.91 -12.56 -3.85
C LEU A 307 30.42 -11.33 -3.07
N PRO A 308 30.95 -11.53 -1.85
CA PRO A 308 31.47 -10.40 -1.06
C PRO A 308 32.56 -9.60 -1.79
N GLY A 309 32.52 -8.27 -1.64
CA GLY A 309 33.42 -7.31 -2.30
C GLY A 309 33.22 -7.19 -3.82
N SER A 310 32.38 -8.03 -4.42
CA SER A 310 32.08 -8.00 -5.85
C SER A 310 30.83 -7.18 -6.13
N VAL A 311 30.87 -6.40 -7.20
CA VAL A 311 29.75 -5.55 -7.61
C VAL A 311 28.93 -6.21 -8.71
N LYS A 312 27.61 -6.17 -8.54
CA LYS A 312 26.64 -6.41 -9.63
C LYS A 312 26.02 -5.08 -10.04
N THR A 313 25.92 -4.86 -11.35
CA THR A 313 25.42 -3.62 -11.95
C THR A 313 24.19 -3.89 -12.78
N PHE A 314 23.18 -3.04 -12.63
CA PHE A 314 21.91 -3.08 -13.33
C PHE A 314 21.60 -1.71 -13.95
N ILE A 315 20.78 -1.72 -15.00
CA ILE A 315 20.23 -0.50 -15.60
C ILE A 315 18.73 -0.55 -15.34
N LEU A 316 18.26 0.29 -14.42
CA LEU A 316 16.87 0.26 -13.97
C LEU A 316 16.11 1.49 -14.51
N PRO A 317 15.08 1.28 -15.34
CA PRO A 317 14.14 2.35 -15.66
C PRO A 317 13.33 2.71 -14.41
N ALA A 318 12.97 3.98 -14.27
CA ALA A 318 12.03 4.40 -13.24
C ALA A 318 10.70 3.67 -13.38
N THR A 319 10.09 3.28 -12.26
CA THR A 319 8.88 2.44 -12.28
C THR A 319 7.72 3.05 -13.07
N TYR A 320 7.62 4.37 -13.23
CA TYR A 320 6.53 4.97 -14.02
C TYR A 320 6.68 4.76 -15.54
N LEU A 321 7.89 4.43 -16.03
CA LEU A 321 8.18 4.25 -17.45
C LEU A 321 7.66 2.91 -17.99
N THR A 322 7.85 1.84 -17.22
CA THR A 322 7.55 0.48 -17.65
C THR A 322 7.43 -0.45 -16.44
N GLY A 323 6.63 -1.51 -16.60
CA GLY A 323 6.60 -2.64 -15.65
C GLY A 323 7.73 -3.64 -15.89
N ASN A 324 8.41 -3.59 -17.03
CA ASN A 324 9.42 -4.59 -17.37
C ASN A 324 10.79 -4.17 -16.82
N ASN A 325 11.47 -5.11 -16.16
CA ASN A 325 12.86 -4.96 -15.70
C ASN A 325 13.11 -3.77 -14.77
N ASN A 326 12.12 -3.37 -13.96
CA ASN A 326 12.15 -2.09 -13.25
C ASN A 326 12.49 -2.19 -11.74
N TYR A 327 12.71 -3.41 -11.23
CA TYR A 327 13.10 -3.63 -9.83
C TYR A 327 14.17 -4.72 -9.68
N LEU A 328 14.79 -4.77 -8.51
CA LEU A 328 15.67 -5.83 -8.04
C LEU A 328 15.08 -6.48 -6.79
N ARG A 329 15.32 -7.77 -6.62
CA ARG A 329 14.94 -8.56 -5.44
C ARG A 329 16.17 -9.27 -4.89
N VAL A 330 16.51 -8.95 -3.64
CA VAL A 330 17.65 -9.49 -2.92
C VAL A 330 17.18 -10.43 -1.81
N GLN A 331 17.64 -11.68 -1.84
CA GLN A 331 17.43 -12.65 -0.78
C GLN A 331 18.65 -12.65 0.13
N THR A 332 18.49 -12.18 1.37
CA THR A 332 19.61 -11.98 2.30
C THR A 332 20.05 -13.27 3.00
N ASN A 333 20.08 -14.39 2.26
CA ASN A 333 20.35 -15.74 2.77
C ASN A 333 21.79 -15.98 3.26
N TRP A 334 22.63 -14.95 3.23
CA TRP A 334 23.93 -14.92 3.90
C TRP A 334 23.87 -14.42 5.35
N LEU A 335 22.74 -13.86 5.79
CA LEU A 335 22.57 -13.40 7.16
C LEU A 335 22.13 -14.56 8.06
N PRO A 336 22.59 -14.62 9.32
CA PRO A 336 22.17 -15.65 10.27
C PRO A 336 20.65 -15.71 10.46
N THR A 337 19.97 -14.56 10.40
CA THR A 337 18.51 -14.46 10.55
C THR A 337 17.75 -15.23 9.48
N TYR A 338 18.35 -15.47 8.30
CA TYR A 338 17.70 -16.19 7.21
C TYR A 338 17.61 -17.71 7.44
N SER A 339 18.30 -18.25 8.45
CA SER A 339 18.13 -19.63 8.89
C SER A 339 16.72 -19.91 9.43
N ASN A 340 16.04 -18.88 9.93
CA ASN A 340 14.62 -18.88 10.24
C ASN A 340 13.90 -17.88 9.32
N LEU A 341 13.17 -18.37 8.33
CA LEU A 341 12.51 -17.50 7.34
C LEU A 341 11.51 -16.49 7.95
N SER A 342 10.99 -16.75 9.16
CA SER A 342 10.13 -15.81 9.88
C SER A 342 10.90 -14.58 10.39
N LEU A 343 12.22 -14.69 10.55
CA LEU A 343 13.12 -13.59 10.90
C LEU A 343 13.89 -13.06 9.68
N GLY A 344 14.04 -13.88 8.63
CA GLY A 344 14.64 -13.47 7.37
C GLY A 344 13.89 -12.33 6.67
N ARG A 345 14.62 -11.52 5.91
CA ARG A 345 14.07 -10.43 5.10
C ARG A 345 14.57 -10.49 3.66
N ASN A 346 13.70 -10.21 2.71
CA ASN A 346 14.09 -9.93 1.33
C ASN A 346 14.00 -8.42 1.09
N LEU A 347 14.84 -7.91 0.20
CA LEU A 347 14.83 -6.50 -0.17
C LEU A 347 14.32 -6.33 -1.60
N TYR A 348 13.49 -5.33 -1.81
CA TYR A 348 13.04 -4.88 -3.11
C TYR A 348 13.56 -3.47 -3.35
N MET A 349 14.13 -3.24 -4.54
CA MET A 349 14.73 -1.96 -4.91
C MET A 349 14.23 -1.52 -6.26
N ALA A 350 13.78 -0.27 -6.37
CA ALA A 350 13.39 0.30 -7.66
C ALA A 350 13.67 1.79 -7.73
N VAL A 351 13.96 2.26 -8.94
CA VAL A 351 14.14 3.69 -9.23
C VAL A 351 12.75 4.33 -9.30
N ARG A 352 12.54 5.40 -8.52
CA ARG A 352 11.27 6.13 -8.47
C ARG A 352 11.50 7.59 -8.86
N VAL A 353 10.60 8.12 -9.68
CA VAL A 353 10.65 9.49 -10.21
C VAL A 353 9.23 10.06 -10.12
N ASN A 354 9.10 11.33 -9.77
CA ASN A 354 7.81 11.98 -9.54
C ASN A 354 7.07 12.35 -10.84
N LYS A 355 6.73 11.35 -11.65
CA LYS A 355 6.02 11.50 -12.93
C LYS A 355 4.86 10.51 -13.02
N SER A 356 3.88 10.83 -13.88
CA SER A 356 2.72 9.95 -14.15
C SER A 356 1.94 9.59 -12.87
N GLY A 357 1.75 8.30 -12.57
CA GLY A 357 1.11 7.84 -11.33
C GLY A 357 1.85 8.25 -10.06
N ASP A 358 3.17 8.49 -10.15
CA ASP A 358 4.02 8.98 -9.06
C ASP A 358 4.18 10.50 -9.04
N ALA A 359 3.39 11.27 -9.79
CA ALA A 359 3.58 12.73 -9.93
C ALA A 359 3.68 13.51 -8.59
N ALA A 360 3.03 13.02 -7.53
CA ALA A 360 3.04 13.64 -6.20
C ALA A 360 4.03 12.98 -5.22
N LEU A 361 4.92 12.11 -5.70
CA LEU A 361 5.93 11.44 -4.89
C LEU A 361 6.89 12.47 -4.27
N GLY A 362 7.03 12.43 -2.95
CA GLY A 362 7.84 13.38 -2.19
C GLY A 362 9.35 13.30 -2.48
N ALA A 363 10.08 14.38 -2.21
CA ALA A 363 11.53 14.48 -2.46
C ALA A 363 12.39 13.45 -1.70
N GLU A 364 11.86 12.88 -0.60
CA GLU A 364 12.51 11.76 0.08
C GLU A 364 12.63 10.52 -0.84
N PHE A 365 11.69 10.33 -1.75
CA PHE A 365 11.50 9.12 -2.55
C PHE A 365 11.74 9.35 -4.05
N ALA A 366 11.52 10.57 -4.53
CA ALA A 366 11.62 10.92 -5.94
C ALA A 366 13.08 11.10 -6.39
N PHE A 367 13.37 10.67 -7.61
CA PHE A 367 14.71 10.65 -8.23
C PHE A 367 15.72 9.79 -7.46
N LYS A 368 15.24 8.72 -6.84
CA LYS A 368 16.04 7.83 -5.99
C LYS A 368 15.71 6.37 -6.22
N ILE A 369 16.62 5.50 -5.81
CA ILE A 369 16.36 4.09 -5.56
C ILE A 369 15.65 4.01 -4.21
N ASN A 370 14.41 3.55 -4.19
CA ASN A 370 13.70 3.24 -2.94
C ASN A 370 13.92 1.78 -2.57
N VAL A 371 14.17 1.53 -1.29
CA VAL A 371 14.42 0.19 -0.74
C VAL A 371 13.30 -0.17 0.23
N HIS A 372 12.69 -1.31 -0.03
CA HIS A 372 11.66 -1.92 0.81
C HIS A 372 12.13 -3.28 1.31
N GLU A 373 11.85 -3.60 2.56
CA GLU A 373 12.05 -4.94 3.12
C GLU A 373 10.73 -5.70 3.22
N VAL A 374 10.80 -7.03 3.17
CA VAL A 374 9.64 -7.93 3.24
C VAL A 374 10.05 -9.20 4.00
N TYR A 375 9.16 -9.79 4.81
CA TYR A 375 9.43 -11.09 5.43
C TYR A 375 9.73 -12.17 4.40
N ALA A 376 10.85 -12.88 4.58
CA ALA A 376 11.27 -13.92 3.65
C ALA A 376 10.29 -15.10 3.62
N PHE A 377 9.72 -15.48 4.76
CA PHE A 377 8.75 -16.57 4.87
C PHE A 377 7.50 -16.37 4.00
N THR A 378 6.94 -15.16 3.96
CA THR A 378 5.73 -14.87 3.17
C THR A 378 6.05 -14.51 1.73
N ASP A 379 7.24 -13.95 1.46
CA ASP A 379 7.68 -13.60 0.10
C ASP A 379 8.20 -14.81 -0.70
N ASN A 380 8.91 -15.74 -0.08
CA ASN A 380 9.48 -16.91 -0.77
C ASN A 380 8.46 -18.01 -1.05
N SER A 381 7.26 -17.93 -0.49
CA SER A 381 6.28 -19.02 -0.54
C SER A 381 5.00 -18.59 -1.26
N PRO A 382 4.52 -19.40 -2.22
CA PRO A 382 3.26 -19.13 -2.91
C PRO A 382 2.03 -19.32 -2.00
N PHE A 383 2.19 -20.00 -0.85
CA PHE A 383 1.08 -20.37 0.05
C PHE A 383 0.60 -19.24 0.97
N TYR A 384 1.26 -18.09 0.97
CA TYR A 384 0.91 -16.93 1.79
C TYR A 384 0.35 -15.81 0.92
N ILE A 385 -0.50 -16.19 -0.05
CA ILE A 385 -0.93 -15.25 -1.09
C ILE A 385 -1.68 -14.04 -0.51
N TYR A 386 -2.50 -14.29 0.52
CA TYR A 386 -3.31 -13.30 1.23
C TYR A 386 -2.82 -12.96 2.63
N SER A 387 -1.63 -13.43 3.03
CA SER A 387 -1.09 -13.11 4.36
C SER A 387 -0.35 -11.77 4.34
N GLU A 388 -0.36 -11.09 5.49
CA GLU A 388 0.42 -9.87 5.64
C GLU A 388 1.91 -10.14 5.41
N ARG A 389 2.51 -9.34 4.53
CA ARG A 389 3.94 -9.47 4.17
C ARG A 389 4.83 -8.48 4.91
N GLN A 390 4.22 -7.55 5.64
CA GLN A 390 4.84 -6.41 6.31
C GLN A 390 5.89 -5.74 5.40
N ILE A 391 5.45 -5.32 4.21
CA ILE A 391 6.29 -4.59 3.28
C ILE A 391 6.62 -3.27 3.96
N SER A 392 7.90 -2.96 4.16
CA SER A 392 8.32 -1.75 4.87
C SER A 392 9.34 -0.96 4.09
N PHE A 393 9.11 0.34 3.89
CA PHE A 393 10.15 1.25 3.42
C PHE A 393 11.25 1.36 4.47
N ILE A 394 12.51 1.23 4.06
CA ILE A 394 13.66 1.31 4.98
C ILE A 394 14.62 2.44 4.67
N ASN A 395 14.84 2.75 3.39
CA ASN A 395 15.74 3.83 2.99
C ASN A 395 15.66 4.15 1.50
N SER A 396 16.33 5.22 1.07
CA SER A 396 16.50 5.57 -0.33
C SER A 396 17.86 6.19 -0.61
N THR A 397 18.33 6.09 -1.85
CA THR A 397 19.57 6.76 -2.28
C THR A 397 19.46 7.35 -3.67
N GLY A 398 20.07 8.52 -3.87
CA GLY A 398 20.02 9.27 -5.12
C GLY A 398 21.09 8.85 -6.12
N ALA A 399 21.05 9.49 -7.29
CA ALA A 399 22.11 9.38 -8.28
C ALA A 399 23.46 9.86 -7.73
N LEU A 400 24.54 9.23 -8.20
CA LEU A 400 25.91 9.48 -7.78
C LEU A 400 26.09 9.44 -6.25
N SER A 401 25.37 8.54 -5.58
CA SER A 401 25.37 8.40 -4.13
C SER A 401 25.41 6.93 -3.72
N GLN A 402 25.70 6.69 -2.44
CA GLN A 402 25.73 5.36 -1.86
C GLN A 402 24.94 5.30 -0.56
N LEU A 403 24.37 4.14 -0.30
CA LEU A 403 23.64 3.80 0.90
C LEU A 403 24.21 2.50 1.46
N VAL A 404 24.69 2.55 2.69
CA VAL A 404 25.14 1.37 3.42
C VAL A 404 23.98 0.84 4.25
N LEU A 405 23.50 -0.35 3.91
CA LEU A 405 22.49 -1.09 4.64
C LEU A 405 23.19 -2.02 5.62
N THR A 406 23.67 -1.47 6.74
CA THR A 406 24.48 -2.21 7.72
C THR A 406 23.81 -3.49 8.23
N PRO A 407 22.50 -3.52 8.57
CA PRO A 407 21.83 -4.76 9.00
C PRO A 407 21.83 -5.88 7.96
N TYR A 408 22.13 -5.55 6.70
CA TYR A 408 22.08 -6.44 5.56
C TYR A 408 23.46 -6.79 4.98
N ASN A 409 24.53 -6.22 5.53
CA ASN A 409 25.87 -6.26 4.97
C ASN A 409 25.91 -5.95 3.46
N LEU A 410 25.19 -4.89 3.06
CA LEU A 410 24.98 -4.54 1.66
C LEU A 410 25.19 -3.04 1.43
N VAL A 411 25.91 -2.69 0.37
CA VAL A 411 26.01 -1.34 -0.15
C VAL A 411 25.20 -1.23 -1.44
N VAL A 412 24.32 -0.23 -1.48
CA VAL A 412 23.50 0.12 -2.64
C VAL A 412 24.02 1.43 -3.21
N TYR A 413 24.34 1.47 -4.49
CA TYR A 413 24.81 2.67 -5.16
C TYR A 413 23.79 3.13 -6.21
N GLY A 414 23.44 4.40 -6.16
CA GLY A 414 22.85 5.09 -7.30
C GLY A 414 23.97 5.63 -8.17
N GLY A 415 24.12 5.08 -9.37
CA GLY A 415 25.08 5.54 -10.37
C GLY A 415 24.55 6.72 -11.19
N ALA A 416 25.14 6.95 -12.36
CA ALA A 416 24.67 7.97 -13.28
C ALA A 416 23.31 7.60 -13.92
N TRP A 417 22.56 8.62 -14.33
CA TRP A 417 21.45 8.47 -15.26
C TRP A 417 22.02 8.16 -16.64
N VAL A 418 21.73 6.97 -17.17
CA VAL A 418 22.24 6.51 -18.48
C VAL A 418 21.27 6.81 -19.63
N ALA A 419 20.02 7.14 -19.30
CA ALA A 419 18.99 7.64 -20.19
C ALA A 419 17.95 8.42 -19.37
N THR A 420 16.96 9.01 -20.03
CA THR A 420 15.85 9.70 -19.36
C THR A 420 15.21 8.79 -18.31
N ASP A 421 15.30 9.21 -17.05
CA ASP A 421 14.74 8.53 -15.89
C ASP A 421 15.12 7.03 -15.81
N THR A 422 16.30 6.67 -16.31
CA THR A 422 16.87 5.33 -16.22
C THR A 422 18.25 5.41 -15.55
N MET A 423 18.39 4.79 -14.38
CA MET A 423 19.58 4.90 -13.54
C MET A 423 20.40 3.62 -13.57
N ARG A 424 21.73 3.75 -13.55
CA ARG A 424 22.61 2.63 -13.21
C ARG A 424 22.54 2.36 -11.71
N VAL A 425 22.30 1.11 -11.33
CA VAL A 425 22.22 0.69 -9.93
C VAL A 425 23.26 -0.37 -9.66
N HIS A 426 24.07 -0.18 -8.63
CA HIS A 426 25.07 -1.17 -8.23
C HIS A 426 24.77 -1.74 -6.85
N LEU A 427 25.03 -3.02 -6.67
CA LEU A 427 24.92 -3.72 -5.41
C LEU A 427 26.24 -4.41 -5.08
N CYS A 428 26.70 -4.25 -3.84
CA CYS A 428 27.86 -4.94 -3.32
C CYS A 428 27.58 -5.45 -1.91
N ARG A 429 27.74 -6.75 -1.71
CA ARG A 429 27.71 -7.37 -0.39
C ARG A 429 29.11 -7.31 0.23
N TYR A 430 29.19 -7.18 1.54
CA TYR A 430 30.44 -7.30 2.30
C TYR A 430 30.31 -8.32 3.45
N ILE A 431 31.41 -8.68 4.10
CA ILE A 431 31.40 -9.58 5.27
C ILE A 431 31.61 -8.79 6.57
N THR A 432 32.68 -8.01 6.62
CA THR A 432 33.14 -7.32 7.84
C THR A 432 32.91 -5.82 7.76
N SER A 433 33.19 -5.20 6.61
CA SER A 433 33.10 -3.75 6.46
C SER A 433 32.65 -3.33 5.06
N PRO A 434 31.85 -2.25 4.93
CA PRO A 434 31.52 -1.65 3.64
C PRO A 434 32.74 -1.26 2.79
N SER A 435 33.92 -1.10 3.39
CA SER A 435 35.17 -0.79 2.68
C SER A 435 35.68 -1.94 1.79
N GLU A 436 35.15 -3.15 1.94
CA GLU A 436 35.37 -4.26 0.99
C GLU A 436 34.76 -3.97 -0.38
N CYS A 437 33.76 -3.10 -0.42
CA CYS A 437 33.11 -2.70 -1.64
C CYS A 437 33.86 -1.52 -2.29
N PRO A 438 34.00 -1.51 -3.62
CA PRO A 438 34.72 -0.45 -4.32
C PRO A 438 34.01 0.90 -4.17
N PRO A 439 34.75 2.03 -4.22
CA PRO A 439 34.15 3.35 -4.19
C PRO A 439 33.35 3.62 -5.47
N LEU A 440 32.26 4.37 -5.38
CA LEU A 440 31.38 4.66 -6.52
C LEU A 440 32.13 5.28 -7.72
N SER A 441 33.13 6.12 -7.47
CA SER A 441 33.96 6.72 -8.52
C SER A 441 34.66 5.68 -9.40
N SER A 442 35.08 4.54 -8.84
CA SER A 442 35.67 3.45 -9.61
C SER A 442 34.66 2.67 -10.45
N LEU A 443 33.38 2.69 -10.06
CA LEU A 443 32.29 2.04 -10.79
C LEU A 443 31.78 2.90 -11.94
N GLU A 444 31.84 4.22 -11.78
CA GLU A 444 31.39 5.20 -12.77
C GLU A 444 32.47 5.61 -13.79
N THR A 445 33.74 5.27 -13.54
CA THR A 445 34.87 5.54 -14.46
C THR A 445 34.99 4.56 -15.62
N VAL A 446 34.19 3.48 -15.61
CA VAL A 446 34.07 2.59 -16.76
C VAL A 446 33.23 3.33 -17.80
N ASN A 447 33.91 3.96 -18.77
CA ASN A 447 33.28 4.44 -20.00
C ASN A 447 32.34 3.34 -20.52
N PRO A 448 31.11 3.68 -20.95
CA PRO A 448 30.25 2.69 -21.57
C PRO A 448 31.06 1.98 -22.67
N PRO A 449 31.00 0.65 -22.79
CA PRO A 449 31.59 -0.03 -23.93
C PRO A 449 31.13 0.72 -25.18
N PRO A 450 32.04 1.04 -26.11
CA PRO A 450 31.68 1.77 -27.31
C PRO A 450 30.44 1.10 -27.91
N PRO A 451 29.45 1.87 -28.39
CA PRO A 451 28.27 1.30 -29.01
C PRO A 451 28.74 0.23 -30.01
N PRO A 452 28.09 -0.95 -30.04
CA PRO A 452 28.47 -1.98 -30.99
C PRO A 452 28.59 -1.31 -32.36
N PRO A 453 29.71 -1.55 -33.09
CA PRO A 453 29.93 -0.88 -34.37
C PRO A 453 28.65 -1.01 -35.18
N PRO A 454 28.17 0.10 -35.79
CA PRO A 454 26.95 0.06 -36.57
C PRO A 454 27.04 -1.16 -37.48
N SER A 455 26.05 -2.06 -37.38
CA SER A 455 26.00 -3.22 -38.26
C SER A 455 26.27 -2.70 -39.67
N PRO A 456 27.24 -3.28 -40.40
CA PRO A 456 27.62 -2.78 -41.71
C PRO A 456 26.34 -2.58 -42.49
N ALA A 457 26.16 -1.36 -43.00
CA ALA A 457 24.97 -1.00 -43.76
C ALA A 457 24.72 -2.13 -44.75
N PRO A 458 23.49 -2.68 -44.82
CA PRO A 458 23.15 -3.67 -45.82
C PRO A 458 23.67 -3.13 -47.17
N PRO A 459 24.46 -3.91 -47.92
CA PRO A 459 25.01 -3.43 -49.18
C PRO A 459 23.86 -2.85 -49.99
N SER A 460 24.04 -1.61 -50.45
CA SER A 460 23.03 -0.90 -51.24
C SER A 460 22.48 -1.87 -52.30
N PRO A 461 21.15 -2.04 -52.41
CA PRO A 461 20.57 -2.98 -53.36
C PRO A 461 21.10 -2.61 -54.73
N ARG A 462 21.89 -3.53 -55.31
CA ARG A 462 22.40 -3.43 -56.66
C ARG A 462 21.18 -3.20 -57.58
N PRO A 463 21.24 -2.23 -58.51
CA PRO A 463 20.16 -2.05 -59.49
C PRO A 463 19.85 -3.39 -60.14
N SER A 464 18.60 -3.82 -60.03
CA SER A 464 18.14 -5.09 -60.59
C SER A 464 18.46 -5.13 -62.10
N PRO A 465 19.09 -6.20 -62.62
CA PRO A 465 19.24 -6.37 -64.05
C PRO A 465 17.86 -6.46 -64.71
N PRO A 466 17.70 -6.02 -65.97
CA PRO A 466 16.47 -6.22 -66.71
C PRO A 466 16.15 -7.72 -66.75
N PRO A 467 14.88 -8.13 -66.56
CA PRO A 467 14.53 -9.55 -66.56
C PRO A 467 14.80 -10.16 -67.94
N PRO A 468 15.42 -11.35 -68.01
CA PRO A 468 15.65 -12.05 -69.27
C PRO A 468 14.33 -12.55 -69.86
N PRO A 469 14.24 -12.66 -71.20
CA PRO A 469 13.05 -13.15 -71.88
C PRO A 469 12.73 -14.58 -71.45
N LYS A 470 11.44 -14.79 -71.15
CA LYS A 470 10.89 -16.02 -70.60
C LYS A 470 11.03 -17.18 -71.62
N PRO A 471 11.67 -18.31 -71.27
CA PRO A 471 11.75 -19.46 -72.15
C PRO A 471 10.39 -20.17 -72.32
N PRO A 472 10.13 -20.81 -73.47
CA PRO A 472 8.89 -21.52 -73.74
C PRO A 472 8.76 -22.76 -72.85
N SER A 473 7.54 -22.96 -72.31
CA SER A 473 7.23 -24.02 -71.35
C SER A 473 7.01 -25.37 -72.06
N PRO A 474 7.58 -26.50 -71.58
CA PRO A 474 7.32 -27.82 -72.15
C PRO A 474 6.00 -28.42 -71.66
N ASN A 475 5.29 -29.08 -72.59
CA ASN A 475 4.02 -29.77 -72.36
C ASN A 475 4.11 -30.93 -71.34
N PRO A 476 3.13 -31.08 -70.43
CA PRO A 476 2.99 -32.26 -69.59
C PRO A 476 2.21 -33.40 -70.28
N PRO A 477 2.42 -34.68 -69.88
CA PRO A 477 1.84 -35.83 -70.54
C PRO A 477 0.40 -36.14 -70.09
N ALA A 478 -0.35 -36.72 -71.01
CA ALA A 478 -1.77 -37.04 -70.91
C ALA A 478 -2.05 -38.18 -69.91
N SER A 479 -3.04 -37.97 -69.04
CA SER A 479 -3.67 -39.02 -68.23
C SER A 479 -5.12 -39.19 -68.68
N THR A 480 -5.44 -40.42 -69.07
CA THR A 480 -6.72 -40.90 -69.58
C THR A 480 -7.73 -41.14 -68.44
N LYS A 481 -8.68 -40.23 -68.26
CA LYS A 481 -9.97 -40.55 -67.65
C LYS A 481 -11.05 -39.56 -68.13
N PRO A 482 -12.22 -40.01 -68.62
CA PRO A 482 -13.27 -39.10 -69.07
C PRO A 482 -13.95 -38.44 -67.87
N LEU A 483 -13.95 -37.12 -67.83
CA LEU A 483 -14.76 -36.29 -66.94
C LEU A 483 -15.94 -35.69 -67.75
N PRO A 484 -17.06 -35.37 -67.07
CA PRO A 484 -18.37 -35.07 -67.65
C PRO A 484 -18.41 -33.77 -68.46
N PRO A 485 -19.45 -33.56 -69.30
CA PRO A 485 -19.54 -32.37 -70.15
C PRO A 485 -19.49 -31.08 -69.32
N ASN A 486 -18.59 -30.18 -69.74
CA ASN A 486 -18.40 -28.87 -69.14
C ASN A 486 -19.69 -28.03 -69.27
N PRO A 487 -20.09 -27.31 -68.19
CA PRO A 487 -21.15 -26.32 -68.26
C PRO A 487 -20.73 -25.12 -69.13
N PRO A 488 -21.69 -24.41 -69.76
CA PRO A 488 -21.40 -23.29 -70.66
C PRO A 488 -20.74 -22.11 -69.94
N PRO A 489 -20.04 -21.24 -70.70
CA PRO A 489 -19.27 -20.12 -70.16
C PRO A 489 -20.14 -19.16 -69.35
N ARG A 490 -19.67 -18.83 -68.14
CA ARG A 490 -20.32 -17.85 -67.27
C ARG A 490 -20.22 -16.45 -67.91
N PRO A 491 -21.34 -15.74 -68.16
CA PRO A 491 -21.31 -14.37 -68.64
C PRO A 491 -20.61 -13.45 -67.66
N SER A 492 -19.93 -12.42 -68.19
CA SER A 492 -19.35 -11.32 -67.43
C SER A 492 -20.37 -10.71 -66.45
N PRO A 493 -19.99 -10.35 -65.21
CA PRO A 493 -20.93 -9.77 -64.26
C PRO A 493 -21.41 -8.40 -64.77
N PRO A 494 -22.73 -8.13 -64.75
CA PRO A 494 -23.23 -6.79 -65.02
C PRO A 494 -22.82 -5.83 -63.89
N PRO A 495 -22.79 -4.51 -64.16
CA PRO A 495 -22.51 -3.51 -63.14
C PRO A 495 -23.47 -3.66 -61.95
N SER A 496 -22.91 -3.58 -60.74
CA SER A 496 -23.65 -3.80 -59.50
C SER A 496 -24.81 -2.80 -59.38
N PRO A 497 -26.06 -3.25 -59.16
CA PRO A 497 -27.18 -2.35 -58.93
C PRO A 497 -27.04 -1.66 -57.57
N SER A 498 -27.47 -0.40 -57.51
CA SER A 498 -27.62 0.35 -56.26
C SER A 498 -28.51 -0.43 -55.28
N PRO A 499 -28.20 -0.41 -53.96
CA PRO A 499 -28.95 -1.16 -52.97
C PRO A 499 -30.40 -0.69 -52.87
N PRO A 500 -31.36 -1.60 -52.65
CA PRO A 500 -32.77 -1.25 -52.52
C PRO A 500 -33.03 -0.46 -51.23
N PRO A 501 -34.02 0.45 -51.22
CA PRO A 501 -34.43 1.17 -50.03
C PRO A 501 -34.94 0.20 -48.96
N LYS A 502 -34.51 0.45 -47.72
CA LYS A 502 -34.81 -0.33 -46.52
C LYS A 502 -36.33 -0.41 -46.29
N PRO A 503 -36.92 -1.59 -45.98
CA PRO A 503 -38.36 -1.70 -45.71
C PRO A 503 -38.77 -0.85 -44.51
N SER A 504 -39.89 -0.14 -44.67
CA SER A 504 -40.54 0.57 -43.57
C SER A 504 -41.16 -0.42 -42.57
N PRO A 505 -41.11 -0.13 -41.26
CA PRO A 505 -41.71 -0.98 -40.24
C PRO A 505 -43.24 -1.00 -40.34
N PRO A 506 -43.90 -2.10 -39.90
CA PRO A 506 -45.35 -2.26 -40.03
C PRO A 506 -46.11 -1.20 -39.23
N THR A 507 -47.16 -0.71 -39.85
CA THR A 507 -48.12 0.26 -39.32
C THR A 507 -48.84 -0.33 -38.09
N SER A 508 -48.44 0.10 -36.90
CA SER A 508 -49.25 -0.08 -35.70
C SER A 508 -50.51 0.75 -35.83
N LEU A 509 -51.66 0.12 -35.61
CA LEU A 509 -52.97 0.77 -35.57
C LEU A 509 -52.92 1.96 -34.61
N THR A 510 -53.20 3.15 -35.14
CA THR A 510 -53.28 4.41 -34.39
C THR A 510 -54.50 4.39 -33.47
N PRO A 511 -54.34 4.72 -32.17
CA PRO A 511 -55.44 5.08 -31.28
C PRO A 511 -56.21 6.30 -31.83
N PRO A 512 -57.50 6.46 -31.50
CA PRO A 512 -58.30 7.61 -31.94
C PRO A 512 -57.67 8.92 -31.48
N LEU A 513 -57.64 9.89 -32.40
CA LEU A 513 -57.08 11.23 -32.21
C LEU A 513 -57.77 11.94 -31.04
N SER A 514 -57.00 12.19 -30.00
CA SER A 514 -57.35 13.17 -28.97
C SER A 514 -57.41 14.56 -29.63
N PRO A 515 -58.42 15.40 -29.33
CA PRO A 515 -58.59 16.70 -29.98
C PRO A 515 -57.35 17.58 -29.79
N SER A 516 -56.88 18.17 -30.89
CA SER A 516 -55.73 19.06 -30.90
C SER A 516 -55.92 20.21 -29.91
N PRO A 517 -54.95 20.47 -29.01
CA PRO A 517 -54.99 21.66 -28.17
C PRO A 517 -54.97 22.92 -29.05
N PRO A 518 -55.66 24.00 -28.64
CA PRO A 518 -55.74 25.23 -29.41
C PRO A 518 -54.33 25.80 -29.67
N PRO A 519 -54.13 26.52 -30.79
CA PRO A 519 -52.85 27.10 -31.15
C PRO A 519 -52.29 27.93 -30.00
N LYS A 520 -51.10 27.56 -29.53
CA LYS A 520 -50.40 28.36 -28.52
C LYS A 520 -50.12 29.73 -29.14
N PRO A 521 -50.47 30.84 -28.47
CA PRO A 521 -50.20 32.19 -28.97
C PRO A 521 -48.71 32.32 -29.32
N PRO A 522 -48.36 33.03 -30.40
CA PRO A 522 -46.96 33.28 -30.72
C PRO A 522 -46.31 33.96 -29.51
N PRO A 523 -45.09 33.53 -29.11
CA PRO A 523 -44.40 34.16 -28.01
C PRO A 523 -44.23 35.66 -28.33
N PRO A 524 -44.40 36.54 -27.34
CA PRO A 524 -44.19 37.96 -27.54
C PRO A 524 -42.76 38.17 -28.10
N PRO A 525 -42.58 39.12 -29.05
CA PRO A 525 -41.28 39.40 -29.62
C PRO A 525 -40.31 39.68 -28.48
N SER A 526 -39.21 38.91 -28.45
CA SER A 526 -38.17 39.08 -27.45
C SER A 526 -37.69 40.53 -27.51
N PRO A 527 -37.66 41.27 -26.39
CA PRO A 527 -37.20 42.64 -26.39
C PRO A 527 -35.80 42.68 -26.98
N SER A 528 -35.59 43.60 -27.93
CA SER A 528 -34.27 43.87 -28.49
C SER A 528 -33.29 44.07 -27.33
N PRO A 529 -32.11 43.41 -27.35
CA PRO A 529 -31.12 43.61 -26.31
C PRO A 529 -30.83 45.11 -26.21
N PRO A 530 -30.80 45.70 -25.01
CA PRO A 530 -30.39 47.09 -24.87
C PRO A 530 -29.02 47.23 -25.52
N THR A 531 -28.87 48.21 -26.41
CA THR A 531 -27.58 48.58 -26.98
C THR A 531 -26.61 48.77 -25.83
N ARG A 532 -25.62 47.88 -25.74
CA ARG A 532 -24.59 47.90 -24.71
C ARG A 532 -23.97 49.30 -24.74
N PRO A 533 -24.01 50.06 -23.64
CA PRO A 533 -23.27 51.30 -23.56
C PRO A 533 -21.82 51.00 -23.90
N SER A 534 -21.23 51.80 -24.78
CA SER A 534 -19.79 51.75 -25.02
C SER A 534 -19.10 51.78 -23.66
N PRO A 535 -18.14 50.88 -23.38
CA PRO A 535 -17.42 50.90 -22.13
C PRO A 535 -16.83 52.31 -21.96
N PRO A 536 -16.94 52.92 -20.76
CA PRO A 536 -16.26 54.18 -20.51
C PRO A 536 -14.77 54.00 -20.84
N PRO A 537 -14.09 55.05 -21.34
CA PRO A 537 -12.65 55.02 -21.55
C PRO A 537 -12.01 54.47 -20.28
N SER A 538 -11.17 53.44 -20.44
CA SER A 538 -10.42 52.88 -19.31
C SER A 538 -9.72 54.06 -18.62
N PRO A 539 -9.96 54.32 -17.33
CA PRO A 539 -9.22 55.35 -16.63
C PRO A 539 -7.74 55.05 -16.80
N SER A 540 -6.96 56.06 -17.16
CA SER A 540 -5.51 55.96 -17.14
C SER A 540 -5.12 55.37 -15.77
N PRO A 541 -4.25 54.36 -15.73
CA PRO A 541 -3.83 53.77 -14.47
C PRO A 541 -3.36 54.91 -13.57
N PRO A 542 -3.84 54.99 -12.31
CA PRO A 542 -3.36 56.00 -11.39
C PRO A 542 -1.85 55.90 -11.37
N THR A 543 -1.17 57.03 -11.53
CA THR A 543 0.27 57.12 -11.27
C THR A 543 0.49 56.49 -9.91
N ARG A 544 1.16 55.34 -9.92
CA ARG A 544 1.51 54.58 -8.73
C ARG A 544 2.10 55.60 -7.74
N PRO A 545 1.49 55.81 -6.56
CA PRO A 545 2.15 56.56 -5.52
C PRO A 545 3.51 55.92 -5.34
N SER A 546 4.58 56.72 -5.40
CA SER A 546 5.90 56.25 -5.01
C SER A 546 5.74 55.51 -3.68
N PRO A 547 6.28 54.28 -3.56
CA PRO A 547 6.20 53.56 -2.30
C PRO A 547 6.69 54.50 -1.20
N PRO A 548 5.99 54.60 -0.06
CA PRO A 548 6.52 55.34 1.07
C PRO A 548 7.95 54.83 1.31
N PRO A 549 8.92 55.72 1.59
CA PRO A 549 10.27 55.31 1.89
C PRO A 549 10.20 54.21 2.93
N SER A 550 10.83 53.07 2.61
CA SER A 550 10.88 51.93 3.52
C SER A 550 11.29 52.47 4.89
N PRO A 551 10.54 52.19 5.97
CA PRO A 551 10.98 52.58 7.30
C PRO A 551 12.40 52.06 7.45
N SER A 552 13.32 52.97 7.82
CA SER A 552 14.68 52.59 8.15
C SER A 552 14.60 51.41 9.11
N PRO A 553 15.38 50.34 8.89
CA PRO A 553 15.43 49.23 9.83
C PRO A 553 15.61 49.82 11.23
N PRO A 554 14.85 49.37 12.25
CA PRO A 554 15.16 49.77 13.61
C PRO A 554 16.65 49.51 13.81
N THR A 555 17.39 50.54 14.20
CA THR A 555 18.80 50.41 14.57
C THR A 555 18.87 49.26 15.55
N ARG A 556 19.49 48.17 15.09
CA ARG A 556 19.76 47.00 15.90
C ARG A 556 20.36 47.52 17.21
N PRO A 557 19.77 47.23 18.38
CA PRO A 557 20.45 47.50 19.64
C PRO A 557 21.84 46.90 19.52
N SER A 558 22.86 47.72 19.78
CA SER A 558 24.23 47.24 19.84
C SER A 558 24.23 45.98 20.71
N PRO A 559 24.85 44.87 20.25
CA PRO A 559 24.98 43.70 21.12
C PRO A 559 25.59 44.16 22.45
N PRO A 560 25.08 43.69 23.59
CA PRO A 560 25.74 43.97 24.86
C PRO A 560 27.21 43.59 24.72
N PRO A 561 28.14 44.40 25.27
CA PRO A 561 29.56 44.11 25.19
C PRO A 561 29.78 42.67 25.64
N SER A 562 30.47 41.91 24.79
CA SER A 562 30.85 40.53 25.10
C SER A 562 31.49 40.53 26.49
N PRO A 563 31.05 39.69 27.43
CA PRO A 563 31.71 39.60 28.73
C PRO A 563 33.18 39.32 28.48
N SER A 564 34.04 40.14 29.10
CA SER A 564 35.48 39.94 29.06
C SER A 564 35.81 38.49 29.41
N PRO A 565 36.71 37.82 28.68
CA PRO A 565 37.18 36.51 29.05
C PRO A 565 37.64 36.54 30.51
N PRO A 566 37.29 35.56 31.35
CA PRO A 566 37.88 35.46 32.68
C PRO A 566 39.40 35.46 32.51
N THR A 567 40.05 36.36 33.24
CA THR A 567 41.50 36.45 33.34
C THR A 567 42.04 35.07 33.69
N ARG A 568 42.76 34.47 32.75
CA ARG A 568 43.49 33.22 32.95
C ARG A 568 44.41 33.43 34.16
N PRO A 569 44.30 32.62 35.23
CA PRO A 569 45.27 32.67 36.32
C PRO A 569 46.67 32.43 35.73
N SER A 570 47.61 33.30 36.10
CA SER A 570 49.01 33.16 35.72
C SER A 570 49.52 31.77 36.13
N PRO A 571 50.22 31.04 35.24
CA PRO A 571 50.87 29.81 35.62
C PRO A 571 51.92 30.11 36.70
N PRO A 572 52.03 29.27 37.75
CA PRO A 572 53.11 29.41 38.73
C PRO A 572 54.48 29.21 38.06
N PRO A 573 55.55 29.80 38.60
CA PRO A 573 56.88 29.73 38.02
C PRO A 573 57.36 28.27 37.92
N ILE A 574 57.81 27.89 36.71
CA ILE A 574 58.55 26.66 36.47
C ILE A 574 59.89 26.80 37.19
N VAL A 575 60.04 26.13 38.32
CA VAL A 575 61.33 25.91 38.97
C VAL A 575 61.94 24.64 38.37
N LEU A 576 63.09 24.82 37.73
CA LEU A 576 63.91 23.78 37.13
C LEU A 576 64.51 22.87 38.23
N PRO A 577 64.42 21.53 38.15
CA PRO A 577 65.09 20.65 39.11
C PRO A 577 66.52 20.34 38.67
N THR A 578 67.47 20.60 39.56
CA THR A 578 68.84 20.03 39.55
C THR A 578 68.91 18.76 40.42
N PRO A 579 69.81 17.80 40.13
CA PRO A 579 69.67 16.39 40.53
C PRO A 579 70.59 16.03 41.74
N PRO A 580 70.80 14.74 42.10
CA PRO A 580 70.24 14.11 43.31
C PRO A 580 71.31 13.70 44.35
N ASN A 581 70.95 13.49 45.63
CA ASN A 581 71.77 12.64 46.52
C ASN A 581 71.08 12.10 47.80
N ARG A 582 71.01 10.76 47.86
CA ARG A 582 71.28 9.80 48.97
C ARG A 582 70.63 9.88 50.38
N SER A 583 69.89 8.79 50.67
CA SER A 583 69.93 7.90 51.87
C SER A 583 69.10 8.26 53.14
N PRO A 584 68.83 7.32 54.10
CA PRO A 584 67.67 6.42 54.12
C PRO A 584 66.93 6.37 55.52
N PRO A 585 66.22 5.30 55.98
CA PRO A 585 64.87 5.32 56.59
C PRO A 585 64.86 5.28 58.16
N PRO A 586 63.69 5.23 58.86
CA PRO A 586 63.11 3.93 59.26
C PRO A 586 61.56 3.86 59.39
N SER A 587 61.06 2.62 59.47
CA SER A 587 59.67 2.11 59.52
C SER A 587 59.01 2.16 60.95
N PRO A 588 57.90 1.43 61.22
CA PRO A 588 56.46 1.74 61.07
C PRO A 588 55.72 1.74 62.46
N PRO A 589 54.38 1.94 62.62
CA PRO A 589 53.34 0.90 62.40
C PRO A 589 51.94 1.43 61.93
N PRO A 590 50.98 0.54 61.53
CA PRO A 590 49.63 0.88 61.04
C PRO A 590 48.63 1.07 62.22
N PRO A 591 47.40 1.64 62.10
CA PRO A 591 46.36 1.21 61.15
C PRO A 591 45.30 2.28 60.74
N ASN A 592 44.27 1.81 60.05
CA ASN A 592 42.98 2.43 59.66
C ASN A 592 42.94 3.19 58.33
N ARG A 593 42.44 2.45 57.34
CA ARG A 593 42.08 2.86 55.99
C ARG A 593 40.72 3.58 55.99
N PRO A 594 40.63 4.86 55.61
CA PRO A 594 39.40 5.48 55.17
C PRO A 594 39.15 5.15 53.69
N LEU A 595 37.87 5.04 53.33
CA LEU A 595 37.36 4.77 51.99
C LEU A 595 37.86 5.78 50.94
N PRO A 596 38.15 5.36 49.68
CA PRO A 596 38.43 6.29 48.60
C PRO A 596 37.15 6.99 48.07
N PRO A 597 37.28 8.22 47.55
CA PRO A 597 36.19 9.04 47.06
C PRO A 597 35.65 8.58 45.69
N SER A 598 34.38 8.91 45.45
CA SER A 598 33.64 8.72 44.19
C SER A 598 34.35 9.31 42.96
N PRO A 599 34.34 8.61 41.81
CA PRO A 599 34.74 9.18 40.53
C PRO A 599 33.60 9.95 39.84
N SER A 600 33.97 11.05 39.18
CA SER A 600 33.16 11.90 38.31
C SER A 600 32.60 11.17 37.08
N PRO A 601 31.49 11.63 36.47
CA PRO A 601 30.78 10.90 35.43
C PRO A 601 31.35 11.22 34.04
N SER A 602 31.98 10.24 33.39
CA SER A 602 32.20 10.24 31.94
C SER A 602 32.43 8.81 31.48
N SER A 603 31.33 8.08 31.24
CA SER A 603 31.17 6.93 30.34
C SER A 603 29.78 6.32 30.60
N ALA A 604 28.78 6.67 29.78
CA ALA A 604 27.46 6.05 29.86
C ALA A 604 27.52 4.65 29.24
N LEU A 605 27.82 3.65 30.07
CA LEU A 605 27.43 2.26 29.83
C LEU A 605 25.90 2.23 29.62
N LEU A 606 25.45 1.55 28.58
CA LEU A 606 24.05 1.13 28.42
C LEU A 606 23.63 0.44 29.73
N ALA A 607 22.77 1.10 30.51
CA ALA A 607 22.24 0.56 31.74
C ALA A 607 21.41 -0.69 31.40
N SER A 608 21.96 -1.87 31.70
CA SER A 608 21.20 -3.12 31.65
C SER A 608 20.07 -3.02 32.66
N CYS A 609 18.85 -3.20 32.20
CA CYS A 609 17.66 -3.16 33.04
C CYS A 609 17.71 -4.24 34.15
N PRO A 610 17.34 -3.92 35.40
CA PRO A 610 17.35 -4.90 36.50
C PRO A 610 16.22 -5.92 36.37
N VAL A 611 16.46 -7.18 36.74
CA VAL A 611 15.40 -8.20 36.80
C VAL A 611 14.46 -7.91 37.98
N VAL A 612 13.16 -8.04 37.77
CA VAL A 612 12.14 -7.84 38.81
C VAL A 612 11.37 -9.13 39.08
N ALA A 613 11.37 -9.59 40.34
CA ALA A 613 10.67 -10.81 40.72
C ALA A 613 9.16 -10.68 40.46
N GLY A 614 8.57 -11.72 39.86
CA GLY A 614 7.14 -11.72 39.49
C GLY A 614 6.83 -11.11 38.12
N PHE A 615 7.83 -10.67 37.36
CA PHE A 615 7.65 -10.12 36.01
C PHE A 615 8.64 -10.76 34.99
N LEU A 616 8.20 -10.94 33.74
CA LEU A 616 8.99 -11.28 32.55
C LEU A 616 9.65 -10.02 31.99
N GLY A 617 10.91 -10.14 31.58
CA GLY A 617 11.73 -9.02 31.13
C GLY A 617 13.00 -8.88 31.97
N PRO A 618 13.87 -7.92 31.64
CA PRO A 618 13.54 -6.69 30.92
C PRO A 618 13.54 -6.78 29.39
N PHE A 619 12.61 -6.09 28.75
CA PHE A 619 12.72 -5.74 27.33
C PHE A 619 13.38 -4.36 27.23
N ASN A 620 14.61 -4.34 26.73
CA ASN A 620 15.40 -3.10 26.64
C ASN A 620 14.89 -2.20 25.53
N SER A 621 14.93 -0.89 25.80
CA SER A 621 14.57 0.17 24.84
C SER A 621 13.16 0.02 24.29
N THR A 622 12.23 -0.52 25.06
CA THR A 622 10.85 -0.74 24.62
C THR A 622 9.86 -0.13 25.61
N ASP A 623 8.86 0.57 25.09
CA ASP A 623 7.78 1.18 25.86
C ASP A 623 6.45 0.98 25.11
N HIS A 624 5.36 1.20 25.82
CA HIS A 624 4.04 1.24 25.23
C HIS A 624 3.52 2.68 25.32
N THR A 625 3.26 3.31 24.19
CA THR A 625 2.52 4.58 24.15
C THR A 625 1.04 4.30 23.94
N GLY A 626 0.17 4.95 24.73
CA GLY A 626 -1.29 4.88 24.58
C GLY A 626 -1.99 3.77 25.37
N ASP A 627 -1.30 3.08 26.26
CA ASP A 627 -1.87 2.05 27.15
C ASP A 627 -1.54 2.31 28.65
N ASP A 628 -0.92 3.47 28.93
CA ASP A 628 -0.57 3.96 30.25
C ASP A 628 -1.82 4.09 31.12
N MET A 629 -1.88 3.31 32.19
CA MET A 629 -3.02 3.36 33.10
C MET A 629 -2.83 4.40 34.20
N LEU A 630 -1.65 4.40 34.82
CA LEU A 630 -1.30 5.27 35.94
C LEU A 630 0.23 5.28 36.11
N ASN A 631 0.78 6.40 36.55
CA ASN A 631 2.15 6.48 37.03
C ASN A 631 2.17 6.29 38.56
N SER A 632 2.98 5.35 39.04
CA SER A 632 3.08 5.02 40.47
C SER A 632 4.52 5.08 40.96
N ALA A 633 4.66 5.43 42.25
CA ALA A 633 5.92 5.34 42.98
C ALA A 633 6.31 3.89 43.33
N ASP A 634 5.33 2.98 43.41
CA ASP A 634 5.53 1.52 43.50
C ASP A 634 4.75 0.83 42.36
N PRO A 635 5.26 0.93 41.12
CA PRO A 635 4.55 0.41 39.96
C PRO A 635 4.35 -1.11 40.03
N ILE A 636 5.27 -1.84 40.67
CA ILE A 636 5.23 -3.29 40.79
C ILE A 636 4.14 -3.75 41.76
N GLY A 637 4.09 -3.14 42.95
CA GLY A 637 3.03 -3.40 43.93
C GLY A 637 1.65 -3.05 43.36
N ASP A 638 1.51 -1.87 42.77
CA ASP A 638 0.25 -1.41 42.20
C ASP A 638 -0.21 -2.25 41.01
N CYS A 639 0.71 -2.68 40.15
CA CYS A 639 0.37 -3.57 39.04
C CYS A 639 -0.10 -4.94 39.53
N THR A 640 0.48 -5.45 40.62
CA THR A 640 0.09 -6.74 41.22
C THR A 640 -1.34 -6.69 41.80
N LEU A 641 -1.75 -5.55 42.36
CA LEU A 641 -3.08 -5.35 42.94
C LEU A 641 -4.17 -5.09 41.89
N ARG A 642 -3.82 -4.77 40.64
CA ARG A 642 -4.77 -4.43 39.57
C ARG A 642 -4.96 -5.59 38.59
N PRO A 643 -6.21 -6.09 38.41
CA PRO A 643 -6.47 -7.20 37.48
C PRO A 643 -6.18 -6.89 36.02
N ASN A 644 -6.22 -5.61 35.62
CA ASN A 644 -6.01 -5.17 34.25
C ASN A 644 -4.60 -4.64 33.97
N CYS A 645 -3.67 -4.76 34.94
CA CYS A 645 -2.28 -4.38 34.73
C CYS A 645 -1.46 -5.58 34.24
N LEU A 646 -0.97 -5.47 33.01
CA LEU A 646 -0.23 -6.52 32.31
C LEU A 646 1.30 -6.33 32.37
N GLY A 647 1.76 -5.14 32.79
CA GLY A 647 3.17 -4.85 32.92
C GLY A 647 3.44 -3.44 33.47
N VAL A 648 4.72 -3.11 33.61
CA VAL A 648 5.19 -1.78 34.00
C VAL A 648 6.42 -1.39 33.21
N ASN A 649 6.69 -0.09 33.05
CA ASN A 649 7.95 0.39 32.52
C ASN A 649 8.86 0.99 33.62
N SER A 650 10.15 1.16 33.32
CA SER A 650 11.15 1.74 34.24
C SER A 650 10.90 3.22 34.57
N LYS A 651 9.90 3.87 33.96
CA LYS A 651 9.45 5.23 34.28
C LYS A 651 8.27 5.25 35.26
N GLY A 652 7.86 4.10 35.79
CA GLY A 652 6.80 3.99 36.80
C GLY A 652 5.39 3.88 36.23
N TRP A 653 5.23 3.70 34.92
CA TRP A 653 3.91 3.56 34.31
C TRP A 653 3.42 2.12 34.30
N LEU A 654 2.19 1.90 34.76
CA LEU A 654 1.46 0.64 34.61
C LEU A 654 0.89 0.52 33.20
N LYS A 655 0.96 -0.69 32.64
CA LYS A 655 0.62 -1.01 31.25
C LYS A 655 -0.58 -1.93 31.20
N SER A 656 -1.51 -1.65 30.30
CA SER A 656 -2.72 -2.46 30.07
C SER A 656 -2.57 -3.45 28.92
N LYS A 657 -1.42 -3.47 28.24
CA LYS A 657 -1.11 -4.38 27.13
C LYS A 657 0.23 -5.08 27.35
N THR A 658 0.45 -6.19 26.64
CA THR A 658 1.71 -6.98 26.71
C THR A 658 2.65 -6.75 25.51
N SER A 659 2.13 -6.23 24.39
CA SER A 659 2.89 -6.04 23.15
C SER A 659 3.52 -4.65 23.05
N PRO A 660 4.85 -4.52 22.93
CA PRO A 660 5.50 -3.21 22.77
C PRO A 660 5.02 -2.46 21.52
N THR A 661 4.62 -1.19 21.70
CA THR A 661 4.15 -0.32 20.60
C THR A 661 5.19 0.71 20.15
N ALA A 662 6.26 0.93 20.93
CA ALA A 662 7.32 1.86 20.60
C ALA A 662 8.70 1.40 21.12
N THR A 663 9.74 1.67 20.34
CA THR A 663 11.13 1.57 20.82
C THR A 663 11.51 2.89 21.48
N VAL A 664 11.68 2.91 22.80
CA VAL A 664 12.08 4.10 23.57
C VAL A 664 13.41 3.82 24.25
N SER A 665 14.48 4.42 23.72
CA SER A 665 15.84 4.26 24.26
C SER A 665 15.90 4.60 25.75
N GLY A 666 16.51 3.72 26.55
CA GLY A 666 16.67 3.89 27.99
C GLY A 666 15.45 3.53 28.86
N VAL A 667 14.39 2.97 28.28
CA VAL A 667 13.23 2.46 29.02
C VAL A 667 13.24 0.93 29.03
N CYS A 668 12.94 0.35 30.18
CA CYS A 668 12.79 -1.08 30.40
C CYS A 668 11.31 -1.40 30.53
N LEU A 669 10.82 -2.43 29.85
CA LEU A 669 9.48 -2.96 30.05
C LEU A 669 9.53 -4.29 30.80
N TYR A 670 8.63 -4.47 31.77
CA TYR A 670 8.44 -5.66 32.59
C TYR A 670 6.99 -6.13 32.48
N LEU A 671 6.74 -7.39 32.13
CA LEU A 671 5.38 -7.96 31.98
C LEU A 671 5.05 -8.87 33.15
N ARG A 672 3.82 -8.88 33.66
CA ARG A 672 3.48 -9.66 34.87
C ARG A 672 3.50 -11.18 34.62
N ASN A 673 4.14 -11.95 35.50
CA ASN A 673 4.14 -13.42 35.46
C ASN A 673 2.74 -13.95 35.78
N GLY A 674 2.17 -14.78 34.91
CA GLY A 674 0.84 -15.41 35.11
C GLY A 674 -0.16 -15.11 33.99
N GLU A 675 0.06 -14.06 33.19
CA GLU A 675 -0.76 -13.77 32.00
C GLU A 675 -0.06 -14.13 30.67
N ALA A 676 1.19 -14.61 30.73
CA ALA A 676 1.91 -15.18 29.58
C ALA A 676 1.47 -16.61 29.21
N GLY A 677 0.42 -17.13 29.86
CA GLY A 677 -0.05 -18.51 29.76
C GLY A 677 -0.89 -18.80 28.52
N THR A 678 -0.30 -18.73 27.33
CA THR A 678 -0.45 -19.69 26.21
C THR A 678 0.52 -19.33 25.07
N ARG A 679 1.82 -19.22 25.37
CA ARG A 679 2.85 -19.53 24.37
C ARG A 679 3.88 -20.44 25.01
N THR A 680 3.89 -21.68 24.53
CA THR A 680 4.90 -22.70 24.82
C THR A 680 6.30 -22.13 24.64
N ALA A 681 7.14 -22.40 25.63
CA ALA A 681 8.54 -22.06 25.69
C ALA A 681 9.32 -22.63 24.48
N HIS A 682 9.64 -21.78 23.51
CA HIS A 682 10.77 -21.94 22.58
C HIS A 682 11.15 -20.57 22.01
N GLU A 683 11.53 -19.64 22.90
CA GLU A 683 12.34 -18.48 22.53
C GLU A 683 13.50 -18.41 23.53
N ALA A 684 14.68 -18.84 23.08
CA ALA A 684 15.93 -18.54 23.76
C ALA A 684 16.22 -17.04 23.58
N PRO A 685 16.81 -16.37 24.59
CA PRO A 685 16.99 -14.92 24.59
C PRO A 685 17.94 -14.47 23.47
N PRO A 686 17.77 -13.25 22.91
CA PRO A 686 18.74 -12.67 22.02
C PRO A 686 20.03 -12.40 22.79
N VAL A 687 21.10 -13.10 22.42
CA VAL A 687 22.46 -12.79 22.81
C VAL A 687 22.89 -11.55 22.01
N TYR A 688 23.20 -10.46 22.73
CA TYR A 688 23.77 -9.25 22.15
C TYR A 688 25.22 -9.50 21.70
N ILE A 689 25.53 -9.17 20.44
CA ILE A 689 26.82 -8.62 19.99
C ILE A 689 26.53 -7.38 19.15
#